data_AF-A0A084TD25-F1
#
_entry.id   AF-A0A084TD25-F1
#
_cell.length_a   1.000
_cell.length_b   1.000
_cell.length_c   1.000
_cell.angle_alpha   90.00
_cell.angle_beta   90.00
_cell.angle_gamma   90.00
#
_symmetry.space_group_name_H-M   'P 1'
#
loop_
_entity.id
_entity.type
_entity.pdbx_description
1 polymer ?
#
loop_
_entity_poly.entity_id
_entity_poly.type
_entity_poly.pdbx_seq_one_letter_code
_entity_poly.pdbx_strand_id
1 'polypeptide(L)'
;MYRKLVPSTITIAILASFNASADYVGLEDYQGKPATSHTIEANQALAATLPWEDTSAFERTQKGLIAEFGNHAAGELKNRFEFMAEMSVEDIPPTVNPSIWRQGMLNYAAGGLYEVTDGIYQIRGADLSNMTIYRTDNGYVIHDPLLSREAAEASWDFAKQHLPKINGEHKITGMIYSHMHADHFGGSRGIVESGDFADNAKIYAPKDFIKELADENVIAGTAMGRRANYQYGTTLVNDAKGIVDNALGLGTSRGEVTLVAPTTEIQEREKVITIDGLEFHAINMPGAEAPAEIVLYVPQYRSLNTAELTYDGMHNIYTFRGAKVRDSLVWTKYLTELKLRYVDSGLVDNIHAAHSAPVWNDPNTEGNEISDYMALQRDNYGFIHNQAMRLANHGVTIHDVGREIERLVPESQKQTWHTNGYHGSYSHNARAVVNLYLGYHDMNPVNTNPLQTQDKSCVYVEAAGADVLYKAGIDYFNKGQYQEASQLLNDLVQCDPNNIDYRFALADSFEQQGYQSETMAWRNSYLQGAVELRTGEISPSIKLASADVIANTPTGMFLDFIAVKLNAEKAEQAELDFSFGLYHPDVAERYYGEVSNANMSNIEVDTLPKTDVELIVHKADLTRIALGQTTLEALLKSGQAGIKGDGELIGKLADTLDEFDGMFEILPMPTK
;
A
#
# COMPACT_ATOMS: atom_id res chain seq x y z
N MET A 1 -56.53 -51.97 -9.29
CA MET A 1 -57.69 -51.19 -8.81
C MET A 1 -57.17 -49.80 -8.50
N TYR A 2 -57.48 -48.84 -9.38
CA TYR A 2 -56.94 -47.48 -9.39
C TYR A 2 -57.39 -46.67 -8.17
N ARG A 3 -56.46 -46.03 -7.44
CA ARG A 3 -56.77 -44.90 -6.55
C ARG A 3 -56.18 -43.63 -7.15
N LYS A 4 -57.09 -42.70 -7.43
CA LYS A 4 -56.89 -41.40 -8.07
C LYS A 4 -56.16 -40.44 -7.14
N LEU A 5 -55.21 -39.72 -7.70
CA LEU A 5 -54.66 -38.47 -7.17
C LEU A 5 -55.75 -37.38 -7.19
N VAL A 6 -55.81 -36.59 -6.11
CA VAL A 6 -56.56 -35.32 -6.03
C VAL A 6 -55.50 -34.20 -6.02
N PRO A 7 -55.61 -33.17 -6.88
CA PRO A 7 -54.69 -32.04 -6.83
C PRO A 7 -55.18 -31.05 -5.78
N SER A 8 -54.34 -30.74 -4.78
CA SER A 8 -54.52 -29.53 -3.97
C SER A 8 -54.02 -28.34 -4.76
N THR A 9 -54.93 -27.39 -4.96
CA THR A 9 -54.72 -26.05 -5.49
C THR A 9 -53.62 -25.33 -4.70
N ILE A 10 -52.48 -25.08 -5.36
CA ILE A 10 -51.47 -24.12 -4.92
C ILE A 10 -52.02 -22.73 -5.20
N THR A 11 -52.33 -22.00 -4.13
CA THR A 11 -52.61 -20.57 -4.18
C THR A 11 -51.28 -19.84 -4.43
N ILE A 12 -51.07 -19.38 -5.66
CA ILE A 12 -49.99 -18.43 -5.98
C ILE A 12 -50.40 -17.09 -5.37
N ALA A 13 -49.85 -16.78 -4.19
CA ALA A 13 -49.81 -15.42 -3.70
C ALA A 13 -48.76 -14.67 -4.52
N ILE A 14 -49.22 -13.84 -5.46
CA ILE A 14 -48.36 -12.83 -6.10
C ILE A 14 -48.05 -11.80 -5.02
N LEU A 15 -46.93 -11.99 -4.31
CA LEU A 15 -46.23 -10.89 -3.66
C LEU A 15 -45.68 -10.02 -4.78
N ALA A 16 -46.43 -8.99 -5.16
CA ALA A 16 -45.88 -7.87 -5.90
C ALA A 16 -44.93 -7.14 -4.95
N SER A 17 -43.66 -7.53 -4.95
CA SER A 17 -42.58 -6.70 -4.40
C SER A 17 -42.59 -5.42 -5.23
N PHE A 18 -43.10 -4.33 -4.64
CA PHE A 18 -42.77 -3.00 -5.11
C PHE A 18 -41.29 -2.77 -4.76
N ASN A 19 -40.39 -3.31 -5.57
CA ASN A 19 -39.01 -2.84 -5.61
C ASN A 19 -39.09 -1.44 -6.24
N ALA A 20 -39.23 -0.42 -5.40
CA ALA A 20 -38.78 0.91 -5.77
C ALA A 20 -37.28 0.77 -6.03
N SER A 21 -36.91 0.60 -7.29
CA SER A 21 -35.51 0.63 -7.70
C SER A 21 -35.06 2.06 -7.42
N ALA A 22 -34.28 2.26 -6.37
CA ALA A 22 -33.68 3.56 -6.11
C ALA A 22 -32.74 3.89 -7.29
N ASP A 23 -32.83 5.12 -7.80
CA ASP A 23 -32.03 5.60 -8.94
C ASP A 23 -30.57 5.86 -8.50
N TYR A 24 -29.82 4.80 -8.22
CA TYR A 24 -28.36 4.86 -8.06
C TYR A 24 -27.70 5.13 -9.41
N VAL A 25 -26.61 5.91 -9.40
CA VAL A 25 -25.83 6.19 -10.62
C VAL A 25 -24.95 4.96 -10.90
N GLY A 26 -24.84 4.52 -12.16
CA GLY A 26 -23.88 3.47 -12.51
C GLY A 26 -22.44 3.97 -12.39
N LEU A 27 -21.48 3.09 -12.10
CA LEU A 27 -20.05 3.45 -12.06
C LEU A 27 -19.59 4.16 -13.35
N GLU A 28 -20.10 3.74 -14.51
CA GLU A 28 -19.76 4.32 -15.82
C GLU A 28 -20.30 5.75 -16.02
N ASP A 29 -21.39 6.10 -15.31
CA ASP A 29 -22.08 7.40 -15.45
C ASP A 29 -21.66 8.41 -14.37
N TYR A 30 -20.81 8.00 -13.42
CA TYR A 30 -20.35 8.85 -12.34
C TYR A 30 -19.35 9.92 -12.82
N GLN A 31 -19.71 11.21 -12.69
CA GLN A 31 -18.91 12.33 -13.21
C GLN A 31 -18.45 13.33 -12.13
N GLY A 32 -18.77 13.07 -10.86
CA GLY A 32 -18.54 13.94 -9.70
C GLY A 32 -19.13 15.35 -9.78
N LYS A 33 -19.35 16.02 -8.64
CA LYS A 33 -19.90 17.39 -8.63
C LYS A 33 -18.81 18.46 -8.84
N PRO A 34 -19.18 19.69 -9.27
CA PRO A 34 -18.24 20.80 -9.28
C PRO A 34 -17.73 21.16 -7.87
N ALA A 35 -16.56 21.80 -7.81
CA ALA A 35 -16.13 22.48 -6.59
C ALA A 35 -17.10 23.61 -6.23
N THR A 36 -17.45 23.70 -4.96
CA THR A 36 -18.23 24.82 -4.42
C THR A 36 -17.37 26.08 -4.30
N SER A 37 -17.99 27.24 -4.06
CA SER A 37 -17.27 28.49 -3.83
C SER A 37 -16.30 28.41 -2.65
N HIS A 38 -16.65 27.71 -1.57
CA HIS A 38 -15.78 27.57 -0.40
C HIS A 38 -14.56 26.68 -0.69
N THR A 39 -14.71 25.62 -1.48
CA THR A 39 -13.58 24.82 -1.95
C THR A 39 -12.65 25.61 -2.85
N ILE A 40 -13.20 26.41 -3.77
CA ILE A 40 -12.40 27.31 -4.62
C ILE A 40 -11.62 28.29 -3.76
N GLU A 41 -12.28 28.93 -2.79
CA GLU A 41 -11.64 29.88 -1.88
C GLU A 41 -10.55 29.22 -1.02
N ALA A 42 -10.80 28.03 -0.47
CA ALA A 42 -9.81 27.29 0.32
C ALA A 42 -8.57 26.92 -0.51
N ASN A 43 -8.77 26.42 -1.73
CA ASN A 43 -7.68 26.09 -2.64
C ASN A 43 -6.89 27.34 -3.07
N GLN A 44 -7.57 28.46 -3.36
CA GLN A 44 -6.91 29.74 -3.67
C GLN A 44 -6.14 30.30 -2.48
N ALA A 45 -6.68 30.20 -1.27
CA ALA A 45 -6.02 30.65 -0.05
C ALA A 45 -4.74 29.85 0.21
N LEU A 46 -4.77 28.52 0.03
CA LEU A 46 -3.56 27.70 0.12
C LEU A 46 -2.56 28.08 -0.98
N ALA A 47 -3.01 28.21 -2.23
CA ALA A 47 -2.15 28.58 -3.35
C ALA A 47 -1.36 29.87 -3.09
N ALA A 48 -1.96 30.86 -2.43
CA ALA A 48 -1.30 32.12 -2.10
C ALA A 48 -0.14 31.98 -1.08
N THR A 49 0.01 30.82 -0.42
CA THR A 49 1.04 30.56 0.60
C THR A 49 2.16 29.64 0.12
N LEU A 50 2.00 29.02 -1.06
CA LEU A 50 2.92 28.01 -1.57
C LEU A 50 4.15 28.63 -2.26
N PRO A 51 5.34 28.01 -2.14
CA PRO A 51 6.59 28.52 -2.69
C PRO A 51 6.72 28.20 -4.19
N TRP A 52 5.90 28.84 -5.02
CA TRP A 52 5.82 28.59 -6.47
C TRP A 52 7.11 28.88 -7.23
N GLU A 53 7.95 29.78 -6.71
CA GLU A 53 9.25 30.09 -7.28
C GLU A 53 10.27 28.94 -7.18
N ASP A 54 10.05 27.97 -6.28
CA ASP A 54 10.90 26.78 -6.22
C ASP A 54 10.47 25.75 -7.28
N THR A 55 11.19 25.78 -8.38
CA THR A 55 11.07 24.82 -9.51
C THR A 55 12.15 23.75 -9.51
N SER A 56 13.00 23.67 -8.48
CA SER A 56 14.18 22.80 -8.46
C SER A 56 13.83 21.33 -8.73
N ALA A 57 12.72 20.84 -8.16
CA ALA A 57 12.25 19.46 -8.37
C ALA A 57 11.95 19.16 -9.85
N PHE A 58 11.38 20.10 -10.60
CA PHE A 58 11.11 19.90 -12.03
C PHE A 58 12.40 19.80 -12.84
N GLU A 59 13.40 20.62 -12.50
CA GLU A 59 14.73 20.54 -13.12
C GLU A 59 15.39 19.19 -12.84
N ARG A 60 15.32 18.70 -11.59
CA ARG A 60 15.80 17.35 -11.21
C ARG A 60 15.06 16.23 -11.94
N THR A 61 13.76 16.36 -12.13
CA THR A 61 12.93 15.39 -12.86
C THR A 61 13.21 15.37 -14.37
N GLN A 62 13.69 16.44 -14.96
CA GLN A 62 14.10 16.43 -16.37
C GLN A 62 15.57 16.05 -16.58
N LYS A 63 16.41 16.27 -15.57
CA LYS A 63 17.85 16.01 -15.64
C LYS A 63 18.14 14.54 -16.00
N GLY A 64 19.04 14.36 -16.96
CA GLY A 64 19.53 13.04 -17.37
C GLY A 64 18.59 12.26 -18.29
N LEU A 65 17.49 12.84 -18.80
CA LEU A 65 16.60 12.15 -19.73
C LEU A 65 17.37 11.61 -20.96
N ILE A 66 17.36 10.29 -21.15
CA ILE A 66 17.93 9.61 -22.31
C ILE A 66 16.86 9.43 -23.39
N ALA A 67 15.68 8.95 -22.99
CA ALA A 67 14.56 8.70 -23.90
C ALA A 67 13.22 8.70 -23.16
N GLU A 68 12.22 9.36 -23.75
CA GLU A 68 10.82 9.32 -23.30
C GLU A 68 10.14 8.04 -23.81
N PHE A 69 9.15 7.53 -23.06
CA PHE A 69 8.45 6.30 -23.46
C PHE A 69 7.73 6.40 -24.81
N GLY A 70 7.20 7.57 -25.15
CA GLY A 70 6.30 7.73 -26.30
C GLY A 70 5.16 6.71 -26.27
N ASN A 71 5.02 5.91 -27.32
CA ASN A 71 3.99 4.87 -27.43
C ASN A 71 4.44 3.49 -26.88
N HIS A 72 5.60 3.41 -26.21
CA HIS A 72 6.08 2.15 -25.63
C HIS A 72 5.17 1.67 -24.50
N ALA A 73 5.07 0.35 -24.31
CA ALA A 73 4.23 -0.24 -23.27
C ALA A 73 4.60 0.20 -21.83
N ALA A 74 5.88 0.58 -21.62
CA ALA A 74 6.36 1.16 -20.35
C ALA A 74 5.66 2.50 -20.02
N GLY A 75 5.08 3.19 -21.00
CA GLY A 75 4.33 4.43 -20.81
C GLY A 75 2.84 4.25 -20.51
N GLU A 76 2.33 3.03 -20.31
CA GLU A 76 0.89 2.78 -20.07
C GLU A 76 0.32 3.66 -18.97
N LEU A 77 0.99 3.72 -17.81
CA LEU A 77 0.53 4.50 -16.67
C LEU A 77 0.43 5.98 -17.03
N LYS A 78 1.49 6.57 -17.58
CA LYS A 78 1.50 7.98 -18.01
C LYS A 78 0.40 8.29 -19.02
N ASN A 79 0.14 7.38 -19.97
CA ASN A 79 -0.90 7.56 -20.98
C ASN A 79 -2.31 7.57 -20.38
N ARG A 80 -2.56 6.87 -19.27
CA ARG A 80 -3.84 6.96 -18.54
C ARG A 80 -4.07 8.32 -17.88
N PHE A 81 -3.06 9.17 -17.81
CA PHE A 81 -3.12 10.54 -17.29
C PHE A 81 -2.94 11.57 -18.41
N GLU A 82 -3.33 11.28 -19.66
CA GLU A 82 -3.17 12.22 -20.79
C GLU A 82 -3.81 13.61 -20.54
N PHE A 83 -4.84 13.70 -19.69
CA PHE A 83 -5.42 14.99 -19.27
C PHE A 83 -4.40 15.92 -18.58
N MET A 84 -3.27 15.37 -18.12
CA MET A 84 -2.17 16.09 -17.48
C MET A 84 -1.13 16.64 -18.47
N ALA A 85 -1.25 16.36 -19.78
CA ALA A 85 -0.27 16.79 -20.78
C ALA A 85 -0.12 18.32 -20.89
N GLU A 86 -1.21 19.06 -20.64
CA GLU A 86 -1.28 20.53 -20.76
C GLU A 86 -1.39 21.22 -19.39
N MET A 87 -0.95 20.57 -18.30
CA MET A 87 -1.02 21.15 -16.95
C MET A 87 -0.15 22.40 -16.82
N SER A 88 -0.66 23.34 -16.03
CA SER A 88 0.08 24.54 -15.65
C SER A 88 -0.30 24.93 -14.22
N VAL A 89 0.61 25.64 -13.55
CA VAL A 89 0.35 26.23 -12.22
C VAL A 89 -0.53 27.48 -12.30
N GLU A 90 -0.71 28.04 -13.50
CA GLU A 90 -1.61 29.15 -13.79
C GLU A 90 -3.06 28.72 -14.02
N ASP A 91 -3.32 27.45 -14.39
CA ASP A 91 -4.66 26.89 -14.65
C ASP A 91 -4.92 25.63 -13.81
N ILE A 92 -4.97 25.81 -12.49
CA ILE A 92 -5.24 24.72 -11.53
C ILE A 92 -6.75 24.44 -11.49
N PRO A 93 -7.20 23.19 -11.74
CA PRO A 93 -8.62 22.87 -11.65
C PRO A 93 -9.19 23.14 -10.26
N PRO A 94 -10.37 23.75 -10.14
CA PRO A 94 -10.94 24.12 -8.83
C PRO A 94 -11.28 22.92 -7.94
N THR A 95 -11.33 21.71 -8.50
CA THR A 95 -11.59 20.43 -7.81
C THR A 95 -10.31 19.74 -7.31
N VAL A 96 -9.16 20.41 -7.38
CA VAL A 96 -7.88 19.85 -6.97
C VAL A 96 -7.14 20.82 -6.07
N ASN A 97 -6.57 20.30 -4.98
CA ASN A 97 -5.69 21.06 -4.12
C ASN A 97 -4.44 21.48 -4.92
N PRO A 98 -4.02 22.77 -4.89
CA PRO A 98 -2.94 23.28 -5.73
C PRO A 98 -1.58 22.62 -5.47
N SER A 99 -1.32 22.17 -4.24
CA SER A 99 -0.04 21.56 -3.87
C SER A 99 0.09 20.15 -4.45
N ILE A 100 -0.94 19.30 -4.33
CA ILE A 100 -0.89 17.96 -4.95
C ILE A 100 -1.05 18.02 -6.48
N TRP A 101 -1.67 19.08 -7.01
CA TRP A 101 -1.64 19.33 -8.45
C TRP A 101 -0.20 19.51 -8.94
N ARG A 102 0.60 20.33 -8.25
CA ARG A 102 2.04 20.47 -8.54
C ARG A 102 2.80 19.15 -8.42
N GLN A 103 2.52 18.35 -7.40
CA GLN A 103 3.12 17.02 -7.25
C GLN A 103 2.75 16.09 -8.42
N GLY A 104 1.48 16.11 -8.84
CA GLY A 104 1.02 15.41 -10.04
C GLY A 104 1.74 15.87 -11.30
N MET A 105 1.98 17.19 -11.48
CA MET A 105 2.78 17.70 -12.60
C MET A 105 4.21 17.13 -12.57
N LEU A 106 4.83 17.07 -11.39
CA LEU A 106 6.17 16.53 -11.20
C LEU A 106 6.23 15.05 -11.56
N ASN A 107 5.30 14.25 -11.03
CA ASN A 107 5.21 12.82 -11.31
C ASN A 107 4.82 12.56 -12.77
N TYR A 108 4.02 13.43 -13.39
CA TYR A 108 3.71 13.35 -14.81
C TYR A 108 4.91 13.69 -15.68
N ALA A 109 5.77 14.62 -15.28
CA ALA A 109 6.98 14.93 -16.02
C ALA A 109 7.95 13.73 -16.08
N ALA A 110 7.91 12.83 -15.09
CA ALA A 110 8.56 11.53 -15.19
C ALA A 110 7.87 10.64 -16.24
N GLY A 111 8.65 9.94 -17.07
CA GLY A 111 8.08 9.25 -18.24
C GLY A 111 9.11 8.71 -19.22
N GLY A 112 10.15 8.05 -18.72
CA GLY A 112 11.25 7.61 -19.57
C GLY A 112 12.39 6.91 -18.85
N LEU A 113 13.49 6.74 -19.58
CA LEU A 113 14.78 6.30 -19.09
C LEU A 113 15.66 7.52 -18.83
N TYR A 114 16.25 7.58 -17.64
CA TYR A 114 17.07 8.67 -17.17
C TYR A 114 18.45 8.15 -16.72
N GLU A 115 19.49 8.92 -17.00
CA GLU A 115 20.82 8.76 -16.41
C GLU A 115 20.87 9.49 -15.05
N VAL A 116 21.22 8.77 -13.99
CA VAL A 116 21.51 9.37 -12.67
C VAL A 116 22.95 9.89 -12.63
N THR A 117 23.86 9.06 -13.12
CA THR A 117 25.28 9.32 -13.39
C THR A 117 25.77 8.25 -14.38
N ASP A 118 26.93 8.43 -15.03
CA ASP A 118 27.46 7.40 -15.94
C ASP A 118 27.58 6.03 -15.24
N GLY A 119 26.75 5.08 -15.66
CA GLY A 119 26.66 3.73 -15.09
C GLY A 119 25.48 3.49 -14.14
N ILE A 120 24.68 4.49 -13.78
CA ILE A 120 23.42 4.34 -13.04
C ILE A 120 22.29 4.98 -13.82
N TYR A 121 21.22 4.21 -14.06
CA TYR A 121 20.05 4.66 -14.79
C TYR A 121 18.78 4.38 -13.99
N GLN A 122 17.70 5.12 -14.27
CA GLN A 122 16.38 4.85 -13.72
C GLN A 122 15.30 4.90 -14.80
N ILE A 123 14.42 3.91 -14.79
CA ILE A 123 13.10 4.02 -15.44
C ILE A 123 12.17 4.68 -14.44
N ARG A 124 11.55 5.81 -14.83
CA ARG A 124 10.64 6.59 -13.98
C ARG A 124 9.31 6.84 -14.69
N GLY A 125 8.22 6.75 -13.94
CA GLY A 125 6.86 6.99 -14.44
C GLY A 125 6.21 5.78 -15.16
N ALA A 126 6.86 4.61 -15.14
CA ALA A 126 6.28 3.36 -15.65
C ALA A 126 5.36 2.68 -14.61
N ASP A 127 5.60 2.95 -13.33
CA ASP A 127 4.88 2.42 -12.18
C ASP A 127 4.86 3.46 -11.04
N LEU A 128 4.35 3.07 -9.86
CA LEU A 128 4.43 3.86 -8.64
C LEU A 128 5.89 4.08 -8.22
N SER A 129 6.72 3.04 -8.34
CA SER A 129 8.15 3.05 -8.06
C SER A 129 8.98 3.23 -9.33
N ASN A 130 10.26 3.56 -9.12
CA ASN A 130 11.29 3.60 -10.13
C ASN A 130 12.02 2.24 -10.18
N MET A 131 12.45 1.83 -11.38
CA MET A 131 13.40 0.72 -11.52
C MET A 131 14.80 1.29 -11.70
N THR A 132 15.73 0.96 -10.80
CA THR A 132 17.12 1.41 -10.91
C THR A 132 17.98 0.34 -11.59
N ILE A 133 18.85 0.76 -12.51
CA ILE A 133 19.67 -0.12 -13.35
C ILE A 133 21.14 0.29 -13.19
N TYR A 134 21.97 -0.60 -12.67
CA TYR A 134 23.41 -0.36 -12.48
C TYR A 134 24.21 -1.10 -13.54
N ARG A 135 25.08 -0.41 -14.27
CA ARG A 135 26.05 -1.05 -15.16
C ARG A 135 27.12 -1.78 -14.33
N THR A 136 27.42 -3.02 -14.69
CA THR A 136 28.49 -3.85 -14.12
C THR A 136 29.53 -4.20 -15.19
N ASP A 137 30.54 -5.01 -14.86
CA ASP A 137 31.63 -5.35 -15.79
C ASP A 137 31.13 -6.09 -17.05
N ASN A 138 30.10 -6.92 -16.91
CA ASN A 138 29.57 -7.81 -17.95
C ASN A 138 28.07 -7.64 -18.23
N GLY A 139 27.37 -6.69 -17.59
CA GLY A 139 25.94 -6.50 -17.76
C GLY A 139 25.34 -5.44 -16.85
N TYR A 140 24.18 -5.75 -16.27
CA TYR A 140 23.40 -4.83 -15.46
C TYR A 140 22.84 -5.51 -14.20
N VAL A 141 22.76 -4.76 -13.10
CA VAL A 141 21.98 -5.14 -11.91
C VAL A 141 20.67 -4.37 -11.91
N ILE A 142 19.56 -5.06 -11.73
CA ILE A 142 18.23 -4.46 -11.55
C ILE A 142 17.96 -4.28 -10.06
N HIS A 143 17.51 -3.10 -9.66
CA HIS A 143 17.12 -2.80 -8.28
C HIS A 143 15.69 -2.30 -8.29
N ASP A 144 14.83 -3.01 -7.56
CA ASP A 144 13.38 -2.80 -7.43
C ASP A 144 12.64 -2.91 -8.77
N PRO A 145 12.22 -4.12 -9.17
CA PRO A 145 11.59 -4.37 -10.47
C PRO A 145 10.10 -4.02 -10.49
N LEU A 146 9.70 -2.86 -9.95
CA LEU A 146 8.32 -2.34 -10.05
C LEU A 146 7.24 -3.24 -9.42
N LEU A 147 5.96 -2.86 -9.56
CA LEU A 147 4.81 -3.54 -8.95
C LEU A 147 4.30 -4.72 -9.75
N SER A 148 4.31 -4.65 -11.08
CA SER A 148 3.73 -5.69 -11.93
C SER A 148 4.73 -6.31 -12.89
N ARG A 149 4.53 -7.60 -13.18
CA ARG A 149 5.31 -8.37 -14.15
C ARG A 149 5.40 -7.65 -15.49
N GLU A 150 4.26 -7.16 -15.98
CA GLU A 150 4.12 -6.47 -17.26
C GLU A 150 4.87 -5.13 -17.29
N ALA A 151 4.80 -4.35 -16.21
CA ALA A 151 5.49 -3.06 -16.13
C ALA A 151 7.01 -3.25 -16.11
N ALA A 152 7.50 -4.25 -15.37
CA ALA A 152 8.92 -4.55 -15.29
C ALA A 152 9.49 -5.07 -16.62
N GLU A 153 8.80 -6.01 -17.25
CA GLU A 153 9.15 -6.55 -18.57
C GLU A 153 9.24 -5.41 -19.61
N ALA A 154 8.20 -4.57 -19.70
CA ALA A 154 8.18 -3.44 -20.62
C ALA A 154 9.26 -2.39 -20.31
N SER A 155 9.55 -2.15 -19.03
CA SER A 155 10.59 -1.19 -18.62
C SER A 155 11.98 -1.68 -18.98
N TRP A 156 12.27 -2.96 -18.79
CA TRP A 156 13.54 -3.56 -19.20
C TRP A 156 13.70 -3.58 -20.72
N ASP A 157 12.64 -3.92 -21.46
CA ASP A 157 12.65 -3.88 -22.93
C ASP A 157 12.86 -2.46 -23.47
N PHE A 158 12.30 -1.44 -22.82
CA PHE A 158 12.56 -0.04 -23.14
C PHE A 158 14.02 0.32 -22.86
N ALA A 159 14.55 -0.04 -21.69
CA ALA A 159 15.93 0.26 -21.30
C ALA A 159 16.93 -0.32 -22.31
N LYS A 160 16.75 -1.57 -22.76
CA LYS A 160 17.61 -2.23 -23.76
C LYS A 160 17.71 -1.49 -25.09
N GLN A 161 16.69 -0.73 -25.48
CA GLN A 161 16.71 0.04 -26.74
C GLN A 161 17.70 1.21 -26.69
N HIS A 162 18.05 1.68 -25.49
CA HIS A 162 18.81 2.90 -25.28
C HIS A 162 20.12 2.68 -24.53
N LEU A 163 20.22 1.63 -23.73
CA LEU A 163 21.44 1.28 -23.00
C LEU A 163 22.44 0.52 -23.90
N PRO A 164 23.76 0.71 -23.69
CA PRO A 164 24.76 0.00 -24.46
C PRO A 164 24.75 -1.50 -24.16
N LYS A 165 25.07 -2.31 -25.16
CA LYS A 165 25.35 -3.73 -24.97
C LYS A 165 26.72 -3.89 -24.32
N ILE A 166 26.80 -4.68 -23.24
CA ILE A 166 28.07 -5.04 -22.60
C ILE A 166 28.47 -6.41 -23.14
N ASN A 167 29.67 -6.52 -23.72
CA ASN A 167 30.13 -7.74 -24.38
C ASN A 167 29.18 -8.29 -25.47
N GLY A 168 28.41 -7.41 -26.12
CA GLY A 168 27.49 -7.75 -27.21
C GLY A 168 26.07 -8.14 -26.78
N GLU A 169 25.77 -8.12 -25.48
CA GLU A 169 24.48 -8.53 -24.91
C GLU A 169 23.97 -7.52 -23.87
N HIS A 170 22.70 -7.65 -23.49
CA HIS A 170 22.11 -6.93 -22.35
C HIS A 170 21.81 -7.94 -21.24
N LYS A 171 22.85 -8.42 -20.55
CA LYS A 171 22.69 -9.40 -19.47
C LYS A 171 22.30 -8.75 -18.15
N ILE A 172 21.43 -9.39 -17.39
CA ILE A 172 21.14 -9.06 -16.00
C ILE A 172 21.98 -9.97 -15.11
N THR A 173 22.91 -9.38 -14.37
CA THR A 173 23.95 -10.07 -13.56
C THR A 173 23.56 -10.19 -12.09
N GLY A 174 22.50 -9.51 -11.67
CA GLY A 174 21.89 -9.64 -10.36
C GLY A 174 20.60 -8.83 -10.25
N MET A 175 19.84 -9.09 -9.20
CA MET A 175 18.68 -8.30 -8.82
C MET A 175 18.71 -8.00 -7.32
N ILE A 176 18.25 -6.83 -6.92
CA ILE A 176 18.16 -6.41 -5.53
C ILE A 176 16.73 -5.96 -5.26
N TYR A 177 16.17 -6.37 -4.12
CA TYR A 177 14.99 -5.76 -3.53
C TYR A 177 15.45 -4.87 -2.37
N SER A 178 15.09 -3.59 -2.40
CA SER A 178 15.37 -2.65 -1.31
C SER A 178 14.59 -3.03 -0.06
N HIS A 179 13.32 -3.42 -0.22
CA HIS A 179 12.44 -3.81 0.88
C HIS A 179 11.20 -4.59 0.43
N MET A 180 10.40 -5.04 1.38
CA MET A 180 9.33 -6.04 1.22
C MET A 180 7.96 -5.52 0.76
N HIS A 181 7.87 -4.31 0.20
CA HIS A 181 6.62 -3.81 -0.39
C HIS A 181 6.49 -4.20 -1.87
N ALA A 182 5.24 -4.41 -2.31
CA ALA A 182 4.92 -5.04 -3.59
C ALA A 182 5.46 -4.27 -4.81
N ASP A 183 5.57 -2.95 -4.74
CA ASP A 183 6.13 -2.10 -5.80
C ASP A 183 7.64 -2.22 -5.96
N HIS A 184 8.32 -3.01 -5.12
CA HIS A 184 9.78 -3.20 -5.15
C HIS A 184 10.20 -4.64 -5.38
N PHE A 185 9.24 -5.57 -5.50
CA PHE A 185 9.51 -6.96 -5.90
C PHE A 185 8.49 -7.51 -6.91
N GLY A 186 7.34 -6.84 -7.06
CA GLY A 186 6.15 -7.36 -7.72
C GLY A 186 6.35 -7.68 -9.20
N GLY A 187 7.23 -6.97 -9.89
CA GLY A 187 7.58 -7.28 -11.27
C GLY A 187 8.77 -8.23 -11.45
N SER A 188 9.25 -8.88 -10.38
CA SER A 188 10.42 -9.76 -10.39
C SER A 188 10.39 -10.85 -11.46
N ARG A 189 9.25 -11.49 -11.74
CA ARG A 189 9.15 -12.46 -12.84
C ARG A 189 9.39 -11.85 -14.21
N GLY A 190 8.96 -10.61 -14.43
CA GLY A 190 9.18 -9.90 -15.70
C GLY A 190 10.66 -9.69 -16.01
N ILE A 191 11.49 -9.63 -14.96
CA ILE A 191 12.95 -9.54 -15.08
C ILE A 191 13.60 -10.91 -15.20
N VAL A 192 13.24 -11.87 -14.34
CA VAL A 192 13.86 -13.21 -14.34
C VAL A 192 13.51 -14.00 -15.60
N GLU A 193 12.29 -13.86 -16.11
CA GLU A 193 11.79 -14.59 -17.28
C GLU A 193 12.08 -13.86 -18.61
N SER A 194 12.74 -12.69 -18.57
CA SER A 194 13.09 -11.87 -19.75
C SER A 194 14.01 -12.57 -20.76
N GLY A 195 14.68 -13.66 -20.35
CA GLY A 195 15.74 -14.33 -21.12
C GLY A 195 17.11 -13.67 -21.00
N ASP A 196 17.21 -12.52 -20.32
CA ASP A 196 18.44 -11.78 -20.11
C ASP A 196 19.06 -12.02 -18.72
N PHE A 197 18.31 -12.64 -17.80
CA PHE A 197 18.77 -12.98 -16.45
C PHE A 197 19.78 -14.12 -16.48
N ALA A 198 21.01 -13.87 -16.01
CA ALA A 198 22.07 -14.86 -16.08
C ALA A 198 21.82 -16.03 -15.12
N ASP A 199 22.15 -17.25 -15.55
CA ASP A 199 21.92 -18.49 -14.77
C ASP A 199 22.56 -18.48 -13.37
N ASN A 200 23.66 -17.73 -13.20
CA ASN A 200 24.38 -17.58 -11.93
C ASN A 200 24.10 -16.26 -11.21
N ALA A 201 23.21 -15.41 -11.74
CA ALA A 201 22.81 -14.17 -11.10
C ALA A 201 22.06 -14.47 -9.81
N LYS A 202 22.29 -13.61 -8.81
CA LYS A 202 21.66 -13.72 -7.49
C LYS A 202 20.63 -12.63 -7.31
N ILE A 203 19.62 -12.95 -6.51
CA ILE A 203 18.61 -12.03 -6.01
C ILE A 203 18.93 -11.75 -4.54
N TYR A 204 19.13 -10.47 -4.20
CA TYR A 204 19.47 -10.00 -2.85
C TYR A 204 18.30 -9.26 -2.22
N ALA A 205 18.14 -9.40 -0.90
CA ALA A 205 17.11 -8.70 -0.13
C ALA A 205 17.63 -8.35 1.28
N PRO A 206 16.98 -7.42 1.99
CA PRO A 206 17.25 -7.16 3.41
C PRO A 206 17.04 -8.41 4.27
N LYS A 207 17.56 -8.31 5.49
CA LYS A 207 17.30 -9.30 6.53
C LYS A 207 15.79 -9.45 6.77
N ASP A 208 15.33 -10.69 6.93
CA ASP A 208 13.96 -11.03 7.32
C ASP A 208 12.91 -10.67 6.24
N PHE A 209 13.33 -10.46 4.98
CA PHE A 209 12.44 -10.06 3.89
C PHE A 209 11.22 -10.97 3.73
N ILE A 210 11.41 -12.28 3.59
CA ILE A 210 10.30 -13.23 3.38
C ILE A 210 9.42 -13.33 4.64
N LYS A 211 10.04 -13.26 5.82
CA LYS A 211 9.34 -13.31 7.10
C LYS A 211 8.39 -12.12 7.24
N GLU A 212 8.90 -10.90 7.07
CA GLU A 212 8.11 -9.69 7.23
C GLU A 212 7.05 -9.57 6.11
N LEU A 213 7.38 -9.99 4.88
CA LEU A 213 6.43 -10.02 3.76
C LEU A 213 5.17 -10.83 4.10
N ALA A 214 5.36 -12.02 4.66
CA ALA A 214 4.27 -12.90 5.05
C ALA A 214 3.46 -12.34 6.22
N ASP A 215 4.14 -11.79 7.24
CA ASP A 215 3.52 -11.17 8.41
C ASP A 215 2.59 -10.01 8.02
N GLU A 216 3.02 -9.14 7.09
CA GLU A 216 2.21 -8.00 6.66
C GLU A 216 1.09 -8.39 5.67
N ASN A 217 1.41 -9.15 4.63
CA ASN A 217 0.51 -9.29 3.48
C ASN A 217 -0.40 -10.52 3.53
N VAL A 218 -0.13 -11.52 4.38
CA VAL A 218 -0.92 -12.76 4.42
C VAL A 218 -1.99 -12.68 5.50
N ILE A 219 -1.61 -12.43 6.76
CA ILE A 219 -2.52 -12.51 7.92
C ILE A 219 -3.69 -11.53 7.81
N ALA A 220 -3.42 -10.28 7.44
CA ALA A 220 -4.45 -9.25 7.27
C ALA A 220 -4.72 -8.92 5.79
N GLY A 221 -4.26 -9.77 4.86
CA GLY A 221 -4.22 -9.47 3.42
C GLY A 221 -5.57 -9.06 2.83
N THR A 222 -6.65 -9.76 3.20
CA THR A 222 -8.00 -9.44 2.70
C THR A 222 -8.50 -8.07 3.18
N ALA A 223 -8.30 -7.76 4.46
CA ALA A 223 -8.69 -6.47 5.03
C ALA A 223 -7.85 -5.32 4.45
N MET A 224 -6.53 -5.53 4.32
CA MET A 224 -5.62 -4.56 3.70
C MET A 224 -5.98 -4.29 2.24
N GLY A 225 -6.27 -5.33 1.46
CA GLY A 225 -6.65 -5.21 0.05
C GLY A 225 -7.91 -4.36 -0.14
N ARG A 226 -8.97 -4.64 0.63
CA ARG A 226 -10.21 -3.84 0.58
C ARG A 226 -10.00 -2.38 0.98
N ARG A 227 -9.15 -2.11 1.97
CA ARG A 227 -8.82 -0.74 2.42
C ARG A 227 -7.89 -0.02 1.44
N ALA A 228 -7.02 -0.74 0.75
CA ALA A 228 -6.17 -0.19 -0.30
C ALA A 228 -7.00 0.38 -1.47
N ASN A 229 -8.20 -0.16 -1.74
CA ASN A 229 -9.13 0.43 -2.71
C ASN A 229 -9.47 1.89 -2.40
N TYR A 230 -9.64 2.23 -1.11
CA TYR A 230 -9.87 3.62 -0.69
C TYR A 230 -8.60 4.47 -0.78
N GLN A 231 -7.46 3.97 -0.28
CA GLN A 231 -6.21 4.72 -0.30
C GLN A 231 -5.75 5.08 -1.73
N TYR A 232 -5.86 4.14 -2.67
CA TYR A 232 -5.40 4.31 -4.04
C TYR A 232 -6.52 4.64 -5.03
N GLY A 233 -7.77 4.72 -4.57
CA GLY A 233 -8.93 5.10 -5.39
C GLY A 233 -9.17 4.16 -6.57
N THR A 234 -9.13 2.85 -6.37
CA THR A 234 -9.02 1.87 -7.47
C THR A 234 -10.19 1.87 -8.47
N THR A 235 -11.35 2.44 -8.12
CA THR A 235 -12.48 2.62 -9.04
C THR A 235 -12.67 4.06 -9.52
N LEU A 236 -11.80 4.98 -9.09
CA LEU A 236 -11.84 6.37 -9.52
C LEU A 236 -11.28 6.48 -10.94
N VAL A 237 -11.86 7.39 -11.71
CA VAL A 237 -11.34 7.78 -13.01
C VAL A 237 -10.10 8.67 -12.84
N ASN A 238 -9.21 8.64 -13.82
CA ASN A 238 -8.04 9.52 -13.87
C ASN A 238 -8.44 10.85 -14.51
N ASP A 239 -8.90 11.79 -13.68
CA ASP A 239 -9.26 13.16 -14.07
C ASP A 239 -9.19 14.13 -12.87
N ALA A 240 -9.49 15.41 -13.10
CA ALA A 240 -9.46 16.45 -12.07
C ALA A 240 -10.48 16.25 -10.90
N LYS A 241 -11.46 15.35 -11.04
CA LYS A 241 -12.44 15.01 -10.00
C LYS A 241 -12.21 13.62 -9.39
N GLY A 242 -11.34 12.81 -9.97
CA GLY A 242 -10.89 11.51 -9.47
C GLY A 242 -9.41 11.55 -9.07
N ILE A 243 -8.64 10.59 -9.57
CA ILE A 243 -7.20 10.46 -9.29
C ILE A 243 -6.44 11.51 -10.10
N VAL A 244 -5.62 12.29 -9.39
CA VAL A 244 -4.68 13.25 -9.99
C VAL A 244 -3.22 12.86 -9.79
N ASP A 245 -2.92 12.11 -8.72
CA ASP A 245 -1.59 11.67 -8.34
C ASP A 245 -1.68 10.67 -7.17
N ASN A 246 -0.66 9.81 -7.01
CA ASN A 246 -0.50 8.90 -5.88
C ASN A 246 0.74 9.22 -5.01
N ALA A 247 1.19 10.47 -5.03
CA ALA A 247 2.31 11.07 -4.28
C ALA A 247 3.70 10.54 -4.65
N LEU A 248 3.92 9.24 -4.39
CA LEU A 248 5.18 8.55 -4.69
C LEU A 248 5.41 8.38 -6.20
N GLY A 249 4.32 8.40 -6.97
CA GLY A 249 4.26 8.37 -8.42
C GLY A 249 2.83 8.65 -8.88
N LEU A 250 2.58 8.68 -10.19
CA LEU A 250 1.26 8.99 -10.77
C LEU A 250 0.15 8.03 -10.31
N GLY A 251 0.50 6.75 -10.18
CA GLY A 251 -0.45 5.67 -9.92
C GLY A 251 0.24 4.32 -9.87
N THR A 252 -0.52 3.26 -9.70
CA THR A 252 -0.01 1.88 -9.78
C THR A 252 -0.09 1.37 -11.21
N SER A 253 0.89 0.58 -11.64
CA SER A 253 0.78 -0.18 -12.89
C SER A 253 -0.37 -1.20 -12.84
N ARG A 254 -0.71 -1.73 -14.02
CA ARG A 254 -1.69 -2.82 -14.17
C ARG A 254 -0.95 -4.09 -14.55
N GLY A 255 -1.33 -5.20 -13.93
CA GLY A 255 -0.68 -6.48 -14.20
C GLY A 255 -0.70 -7.42 -12.99
N GLU A 256 0.07 -8.48 -13.09
CA GLU A 256 0.23 -9.47 -12.03
C GLU A 256 1.35 -9.07 -11.06
N VAL A 257 1.05 -9.11 -9.76
CA VAL A 257 2.07 -9.00 -8.69
C VAL A 257 2.69 -10.38 -8.49
N THR A 258 3.99 -10.48 -8.73
CA THR A 258 4.78 -11.72 -8.70
C THR A 258 5.91 -11.65 -7.68
N LEU A 259 6.44 -12.80 -7.28
CA LEU A 259 7.62 -12.85 -6.40
C LEU A 259 8.53 -14.00 -6.81
N VAL A 260 9.76 -13.66 -7.20
CA VAL A 260 10.89 -14.59 -7.21
C VAL A 260 11.67 -14.42 -5.91
N ALA A 261 11.71 -15.48 -5.09
CA ALA A 261 12.33 -15.43 -3.77
C ALA A 261 13.81 -14.99 -3.84
N PRO A 262 14.27 -14.19 -2.85
CA PRO A 262 15.67 -13.81 -2.78
C PRO A 262 16.55 -15.04 -2.56
N THR A 263 17.61 -15.16 -3.35
CA THR A 263 18.64 -16.20 -3.17
C THR A 263 19.58 -15.91 -2.01
N THR A 264 19.61 -14.66 -1.53
CA THR A 264 20.49 -14.20 -0.46
C THR A 264 19.82 -13.06 0.30
N GLU A 265 19.44 -13.31 1.55
CA GLU A 265 19.10 -12.23 2.50
C GLU A 265 20.37 -11.76 3.21
N ILE A 266 20.57 -10.44 3.28
CA ILE A 266 21.74 -9.84 3.93
C ILE A 266 21.45 -9.76 5.43
N GLN A 267 22.03 -10.68 6.20
CA GLN A 267 21.72 -10.84 7.62
C GLN A 267 22.40 -9.80 8.51
N GLU A 268 23.59 -9.37 8.13
CA GLU A 268 24.40 -8.42 8.89
C GLU A 268 23.80 -7.00 8.79
N ARG A 269 23.96 -6.19 9.84
CA ARG A 269 23.54 -4.77 9.80
C ARG A 269 24.22 -4.00 8.66
N GLU A 270 25.46 -4.36 8.34
CA GLU A 270 26.20 -3.85 7.18
C GLU A 270 26.98 -4.99 6.50
N LYS A 271 27.00 -4.99 5.17
CA LYS A 271 27.76 -5.95 4.37
C LYS A 271 28.16 -5.31 3.04
N VAL A 272 29.41 -5.52 2.62
CA VAL A 272 29.79 -5.27 1.22
C VAL A 272 29.42 -6.51 0.41
N ILE A 273 28.54 -6.33 -0.58
CA ILE A 273 28.26 -7.35 -1.59
C ILE A 273 28.90 -6.93 -2.91
N THR A 274 29.43 -7.89 -3.65
CA THR A 274 29.99 -7.66 -4.98
C THR A 274 29.15 -8.42 -6.00
N ILE A 275 28.60 -7.70 -6.98
CA ILE A 275 27.84 -8.27 -8.09
C ILE A 275 28.55 -7.87 -9.37
N ASP A 276 29.15 -8.86 -10.04
CA ASP A 276 29.82 -8.68 -11.33
C ASP A 276 30.80 -7.48 -11.39
N GLY A 277 31.68 -7.40 -10.38
CA GLY A 277 32.72 -6.36 -10.27
C GLY A 277 32.28 -5.07 -9.59
N LEU A 278 30.97 -4.85 -9.39
CA LEU A 278 30.43 -3.69 -8.71
C LEU A 278 30.22 -3.96 -7.21
N GLU A 279 30.74 -3.09 -6.36
CA GLU A 279 30.57 -3.18 -4.90
C GLU A 279 29.37 -2.37 -4.44
N PHE A 280 28.50 -2.99 -3.65
CA PHE A 280 27.41 -2.34 -2.95
C PHE A 280 27.67 -2.47 -1.45
N HIS A 281 27.79 -1.33 -0.77
CA HIS A 281 27.81 -1.26 0.67
C HIS A 281 26.36 -1.28 1.14
N ALA A 282 25.89 -2.45 1.55
CA ALA A 282 24.51 -2.71 1.89
C ALA A 282 24.29 -2.53 3.39
N ILE A 283 23.27 -1.77 3.77
CA ILE A 283 23.08 -1.21 5.11
C ILE A 283 21.62 -1.46 5.52
N ASN A 284 21.36 -2.50 6.32
CA ASN A 284 20.00 -2.81 6.76
C ASN A 284 19.47 -1.71 7.69
N MET A 285 18.29 -1.17 7.38
CA MET A 285 17.64 -0.08 8.13
C MET A 285 16.18 -0.42 8.47
N PRO A 286 15.93 -1.52 9.20
CA PRO A 286 14.58 -2.00 9.48
C PRO A 286 13.78 -1.06 10.38
N GLY A 287 12.46 -1.06 10.20
CA GLY A 287 11.49 -0.37 11.05
C GLY A 287 11.24 1.10 10.69
N ALA A 288 11.92 1.62 9.66
CA ALA A 288 11.70 2.97 9.13
C ALA A 288 10.57 2.96 8.10
N GLU A 289 10.84 2.84 6.79
CA GLU A 289 9.76 2.73 5.81
C GLU A 289 9.14 1.33 5.88
N ALA A 290 9.98 0.29 5.86
CA ALA A 290 9.52 -1.09 5.97
C ALA A 290 10.11 -1.82 7.19
N PRO A 291 9.47 -2.89 7.67
CA PRO A 291 10.05 -3.76 8.70
C PRO A 291 11.40 -4.38 8.28
N ALA A 292 11.58 -4.66 6.98
CA ALA A 292 12.82 -5.13 6.38
C ALA A 292 13.20 -4.23 5.21
N GLU A 293 14.27 -3.43 5.35
CA GLU A 293 14.70 -2.43 4.37
C GLU A 293 16.23 -2.35 4.32
N ILE A 294 16.80 -2.12 3.14
CA ILE A 294 18.24 -1.95 2.93
C ILE A 294 18.57 -0.73 2.06
N VAL A 295 19.52 0.06 2.52
CA VAL A 295 20.11 1.18 1.80
C VAL A 295 21.42 0.74 1.16
N LEU A 296 21.72 1.25 -0.04
CA LEU A 296 22.92 0.86 -0.79
C LEU A 296 23.79 2.07 -1.12
N TYR A 297 25.04 2.07 -0.67
CA TYR A 297 26.06 2.99 -1.18
C TYR A 297 26.94 2.27 -2.21
N VAL A 298 27.15 2.88 -3.37
CA VAL A 298 27.96 2.32 -4.47
C VAL A 298 29.21 3.17 -4.65
N PRO A 299 30.37 2.77 -4.09
CA PRO A 299 31.58 3.60 -4.06
C PRO A 299 32.09 4.00 -5.44
N GLN A 300 32.05 3.08 -6.40
CA GLN A 300 32.50 3.27 -7.79
C GLN A 300 31.75 4.43 -8.47
N TYR A 301 30.50 4.64 -8.09
CA TYR A 301 29.64 5.69 -8.64
C TYR A 301 29.44 6.86 -7.67
N ARG A 302 30.02 6.80 -6.46
CA ARG A 302 29.83 7.81 -5.40
C ARG A 302 28.35 8.16 -5.24
N SER A 303 27.51 7.13 -5.19
CA SER A 303 26.06 7.26 -5.25
C SER A 303 25.43 6.49 -4.10
N LEU A 304 24.44 7.11 -3.45
CA LEU A 304 23.68 6.52 -2.35
C LEU A 304 22.24 6.33 -2.79
N ASN A 305 21.81 5.06 -2.87
CA ASN A 305 20.42 4.69 -3.00
C ASN A 305 19.79 4.61 -1.60
N THR A 306 18.87 5.51 -1.27
CA THR A 306 18.23 5.63 0.04
C THR A 306 16.99 4.75 0.21
N ALA A 307 16.79 3.75 -0.68
CA ALA A 307 15.59 2.93 -0.74
C ALA A 307 14.33 3.80 -0.76
N GLU A 308 13.50 3.76 0.28
CA GLU A 308 12.31 4.59 0.40
C GLU A 308 12.35 5.50 1.64
N LEU A 309 13.53 5.64 2.26
CA LEU A 309 13.74 6.55 3.39
C LEU A 309 13.57 8.03 3.02
N THR A 310 13.66 8.35 1.73
CA THR A 310 13.52 9.71 1.19
C THR A 310 12.74 9.68 -0.11
N TYR A 311 11.86 10.66 -0.31
CA TYR A 311 11.29 11.01 -1.61
C TYR A 311 10.90 12.50 -1.61
N ASP A 312 10.40 13.07 -2.70
CA ASP A 312 9.95 14.47 -2.73
C ASP A 312 8.59 14.66 -2.00
N GLY A 313 8.56 14.40 -0.69
CA GLY A 313 7.42 14.58 0.21
C GLY A 313 7.62 13.89 1.58
N MET A 314 6.57 13.87 2.42
CA MET A 314 6.51 13.16 3.71
C MET A 314 5.91 11.76 3.55
N HIS A 315 6.58 10.72 4.04
CA HIS A 315 6.06 9.35 3.91
C HIS A 315 5.06 9.01 5.03
N ASN A 316 4.36 7.90 4.86
CA ASN A 316 3.52 7.31 5.88
C ASN A 316 4.36 6.76 7.04
N ILE A 317 4.01 7.20 8.25
CA ILE A 317 4.30 6.48 9.50
C ILE A 317 3.20 5.43 9.77
N TYR A 318 1.99 5.72 9.29
CA TYR A 318 0.91 4.75 9.19
C TYR A 318 0.18 4.92 7.86
N THR A 319 0.09 3.83 7.10
CA THR A 319 -0.59 3.78 5.80
C THR A 319 -2.08 3.48 5.96
N PHE A 320 -2.94 4.05 5.11
CA PHE A 320 -4.41 3.93 5.23
C PHE A 320 -4.93 2.52 4.95
N ARG A 321 -4.25 1.76 4.08
CA ARG A 321 -4.52 0.33 3.83
C ARG A 321 -4.44 -0.49 5.12
N GLY A 322 -3.71 0.00 6.12
CA GLY A 322 -3.48 -0.66 7.39
C GLY A 322 -2.18 -1.45 7.35
N ALA A 323 -1.30 -1.18 8.31
CA ALA A 323 -0.06 -1.90 8.55
C ALA A 323 0.35 -1.70 10.01
N LYS A 324 1.41 -2.37 10.45
CA LYS A 324 2.09 -2.02 11.70
C LYS A 324 2.59 -0.57 11.61
N VAL A 325 2.56 0.14 12.75
CA VAL A 325 3.06 1.52 12.78
C VAL A 325 4.58 1.51 12.66
N ARG A 326 5.10 2.38 11.80
CA ARG A 326 6.53 2.59 11.58
C ARG A 326 7.16 3.47 12.66
N ASP A 327 8.46 3.34 12.88
CA ASP A 327 9.16 4.11 13.90
C ASP A 327 9.84 5.35 13.32
N SER A 328 9.14 6.48 13.37
CA SER A 328 9.67 7.80 12.95
C SER A 328 10.93 8.25 13.72
N LEU A 329 11.14 7.79 14.96
CA LEU A 329 12.36 8.09 15.73
C LEU A 329 13.55 7.30 15.22
N VAL A 330 13.35 6.05 14.82
CA VAL A 330 14.38 5.24 14.15
C VAL A 330 14.69 5.83 12.78
N TRP A 331 13.67 6.20 12.01
CA TRP A 331 13.82 6.79 10.68
C TRP A 331 14.68 8.07 10.70
N THR A 332 14.39 9.01 11.60
CA THR A 332 15.20 10.23 11.72
C THR A 332 16.66 9.94 12.11
N LYS A 333 16.92 8.90 12.92
CA LYS A 333 18.29 8.49 13.26
C LYS A 333 19.03 7.90 12.06
N TYR A 334 18.37 7.09 11.24
CA TYR A 334 18.96 6.56 10.01
C TYR A 334 19.30 7.66 9.01
N LEU A 335 18.41 8.63 8.79
CA LEU A 335 18.72 9.77 7.93
C LEU A 335 19.87 10.62 8.49
N THR A 336 19.96 10.75 9.82
CA THR A 336 21.11 11.39 10.48
C THR A 336 22.42 10.64 10.21
N GLU A 337 22.40 9.30 10.34
CA GLU A 337 23.54 8.43 10.07
C GLU A 337 24.01 8.54 8.61
N LEU A 338 23.08 8.43 7.66
CA LEU A 338 23.39 8.52 6.23
C LEU A 338 23.95 9.88 5.85
N LYS A 339 23.34 10.97 6.33
CA LYS A 339 23.82 12.33 6.10
C LYS A 339 25.23 12.51 6.64
N LEU A 340 25.48 12.14 7.90
CA LEU A 340 26.79 12.29 8.52
C LEU A 340 27.87 11.46 7.80
N ARG A 341 27.55 10.20 7.48
CA ARG A 341 28.52 9.24 6.96
C ARG A 341 28.84 9.45 5.49
N TYR A 342 27.87 9.84 4.66
CA TYR A 342 28.02 9.86 3.21
C TYR A 342 27.95 11.27 2.62
N VAL A 343 27.03 12.10 3.10
CA VAL A 343 26.79 13.42 2.53
C VAL A 343 27.79 14.44 3.07
N ASP A 344 27.87 14.58 4.39
CA ASP A 344 28.72 15.58 5.05
C ASP A 344 30.21 15.24 4.95
N SER A 345 30.52 13.96 4.71
CA SER A 345 31.88 13.47 4.44
C SER A 345 32.32 13.64 2.98
N GLY A 346 31.42 14.06 2.08
CA GLY A 346 31.69 14.23 0.65
C GLY A 346 31.92 12.92 -0.10
N LEU A 347 31.33 11.81 0.34
CA LEU A 347 31.43 10.51 -0.33
C LEU A 347 30.45 10.35 -1.48
N VAL A 348 29.40 11.18 -1.54
CA VAL A 348 28.37 11.09 -2.59
C VAL A 348 28.35 12.31 -3.49
N ASP A 349 28.06 12.07 -4.76
CA ASP A 349 27.81 13.10 -5.77
C ASP A 349 26.30 13.19 -6.12
N ASN A 350 25.53 12.17 -5.73
CA ASN A 350 24.07 12.12 -5.82
C ASN A 350 23.46 11.22 -4.75
N ILE A 351 22.21 11.49 -4.41
CA ILE A 351 21.31 10.55 -3.74
C ILE A 351 20.15 10.23 -4.68
N HIS A 352 19.71 8.98 -4.71
CA HIS A 352 18.53 8.57 -5.46
C HIS A 352 17.74 7.55 -4.64
N ALA A 353 16.49 7.34 -4.98
CA ALA A 353 15.57 6.53 -4.21
C ALA A 353 14.68 5.69 -5.13
N ALA A 354 13.88 4.82 -4.53
CA ALA A 354 12.89 4.02 -5.22
C ALA A 354 11.72 4.86 -5.77
N HIS A 355 11.59 6.13 -5.36
CA HIS A 355 10.59 7.08 -5.88
C HIS A 355 11.22 8.46 -6.11
N SER A 356 10.51 9.32 -6.86
CA SER A 356 10.95 10.68 -7.22
C SER A 356 12.25 10.73 -8.02
N ALA A 357 12.74 11.94 -8.32
CA ALA A 357 14.01 12.14 -8.99
C ALA A 357 15.21 12.12 -8.01
N PRO A 358 16.43 11.78 -8.46
CA PRO A 358 17.63 11.97 -7.65
C PRO A 358 17.84 13.44 -7.26
N VAL A 359 18.65 13.65 -6.21
CA VAL A 359 19.16 14.95 -5.81
C VAL A 359 20.66 15.00 -6.05
N TRP A 360 21.12 16.11 -6.64
CA TRP A 360 22.51 16.40 -6.93
C TRP A 360 22.87 17.75 -6.33
N ASN A 361 24.16 17.99 -6.09
CA ASN A 361 24.63 19.34 -5.82
C ASN A 361 24.79 20.12 -7.14
N ASP A 362 24.38 21.39 -7.16
CA ASP A 362 24.75 22.31 -8.23
C ASP A 362 26.19 22.81 -8.01
N PRO A 363 27.17 22.44 -8.86
CA PRO A 363 28.56 22.87 -8.71
C PRO A 363 28.74 24.40 -8.89
N ASN A 364 27.73 25.11 -9.39
CA ASN A 364 27.75 26.57 -9.54
C ASN A 364 27.26 27.31 -8.29
N THR A 365 26.76 26.59 -7.28
CA THR A 365 26.31 27.17 -6.00
C THR A 365 27.27 26.79 -4.87
N GLU A 366 27.34 27.64 -3.84
CA GLU A 366 28.06 27.31 -2.61
C GLU A 366 27.27 26.33 -1.71
N GLY A 367 25.99 26.08 -2.03
CA GLY A 367 25.08 25.23 -1.27
C GLY A 367 25.33 23.73 -1.50
N ASN A 368 24.95 22.92 -0.52
CA ASN A 368 24.96 21.46 -0.62
C ASN A 368 23.52 20.98 -0.59
N GLU A 369 22.86 20.98 -1.75
CA GLU A 369 21.45 20.63 -1.91
C GLU A 369 21.14 19.22 -1.37
N ILE A 370 22.06 18.26 -1.53
CA ILE A 370 21.92 16.91 -0.96
C ILE A 370 21.86 16.99 0.57
N SER A 371 22.72 17.79 1.19
CA SER A 371 22.77 17.96 2.65
C SER A 371 21.53 18.65 3.18
N ASP A 372 21.06 19.68 2.50
CA ASP A 372 19.85 20.43 2.87
C ASP A 372 18.59 19.56 2.74
N TYR A 373 18.46 18.83 1.63
CA TYR A 373 17.39 17.87 1.42
C TYR A 373 17.38 16.78 2.50
N MET A 374 18.52 16.13 2.77
CA MET A 374 18.63 15.09 3.80
C MET A 374 18.35 15.64 5.20
N ALA A 375 18.74 16.88 5.49
CA ALA A 375 18.42 17.54 6.76
C ALA A 375 16.92 17.73 6.93
N LEU A 376 16.22 18.20 5.89
CA LEU A 376 14.78 18.41 5.93
C LEU A 376 14.00 17.09 6.00
N GLN A 377 14.42 16.05 5.26
CA GLN A 377 13.87 14.70 5.41
C GLN A 377 14.02 14.19 6.86
N ARG A 378 15.25 14.25 7.41
CA ARG A 378 15.54 13.87 8.81
C ARG A 378 14.64 14.63 9.79
N ASP A 379 14.55 15.94 9.63
CA ASP A 379 13.83 16.82 10.54
C ASP A 379 12.32 16.65 10.42
N ASN A 380 11.80 16.24 9.26
CA ASN A 380 10.38 15.94 9.09
C ASN A 380 9.93 14.80 10.01
N TYR A 381 10.68 13.69 10.02
CA TYR A 381 10.40 12.54 10.89
C TYR A 381 10.76 12.80 12.37
N GLY A 382 11.82 13.57 12.63
CA GLY A 382 12.18 13.94 14.00
C GLY A 382 11.17 14.90 14.63
N PHE A 383 10.67 15.87 13.86
CA PHE A 383 9.67 16.84 14.30
C PHE A 383 8.36 16.14 14.67
N ILE A 384 7.83 15.30 13.77
CA ILE A 384 6.56 14.61 13.99
C ILE A 384 6.60 13.74 15.24
N HIS A 385 7.69 12.98 15.41
CA HIS A 385 7.92 12.16 16.59
C HIS A 385 7.93 13.01 17.87
N ASN A 386 8.86 13.97 17.92
CA ASN A 386 9.18 14.70 19.15
C ASN A 386 8.00 15.57 19.59
N GLN A 387 7.34 16.25 18.66
CA GLN A 387 6.22 17.12 19.01
C GLN A 387 4.96 16.31 19.36
N ALA A 388 4.68 15.19 18.67
CA ALA A 388 3.53 14.36 19.02
C ALA A 388 3.67 13.79 20.44
N MET A 389 4.86 13.28 20.78
CA MET A 389 5.12 12.77 22.12
C MET A 389 5.20 13.87 23.18
N ARG A 390 5.68 15.07 22.84
CA ARG A 390 5.62 16.22 23.75
C ARG A 390 4.17 16.59 24.05
N LEU A 391 3.30 16.66 23.04
CA LEU A 391 1.87 16.97 23.20
C LEU A 391 1.14 15.89 23.97
N ALA A 392 1.40 14.61 23.70
CA ALA A 392 0.83 13.50 24.46
C ALA A 392 1.21 13.55 25.95
N ASN A 393 2.47 13.91 26.27
CA ASN A 393 2.90 14.14 27.65
C ASN A 393 2.24 15.36 28.32
N HIS A 394 1.66 16.28 27.53
CA HIS A 394 0.80 17.35 28.03
C HIS A 394 -0.68 16.98 28.10
N GLY A 395 -1.04 15.73 27.82
CA GLY A 395 -2.41 15.22 27.86
C GLY A 395 -3.21 15.45 26.59
N VAL A 396 -2.58 15.85 25.47
CA VAL A 396 -3.25 15.90 24.17
C VAL A 396 -3.56 14.48 23.72
N THR A 397 -4.82 14.21 23.36
CA THR A 397 -5.29 12.87 23.01
C THR A 397 -4.85 12.47 21.60
N ILE A 398 -4.94 11.17 21.31
CA ILE A 398 -4.72 10.65 19.94
C ILE A 398 -5.69 11.27 18.93
N HIS A 399 -6.88 11.72 19.32
CA HIS A 399 -7.83 12.33 18.40
C HIS A 399 -7.46 13.77 18.02
N ASP A 400 -6.79 14.50 18.93
CA ASP A 400 -6.48 15.92 18.76
C ASP A 400 -5.06 16.19 18.25
N VAL A 401 -4.11 15.30 18.55
CA VAL A 401 -2.67 15.51 18.30
C VAL A 401 -2.35 15.88 16.85
N GLY A 402 -3.07 15.31 15.88
CA GLY A 402 -2.85 15.61 14.47
C GLY A 402 -3.06 17.08 14.12
N ARG A 403 -4.16 17.68 14.60
CA ARG A 403 -4.47 19.10 14.37
C ARG A 403 -3.54 20.03 15.13
N GLU A 404 -3.13 19.64 16.33
CA GLU A 404 -2.13 20.40 17.10
C GLU A 404 -0.77 20.42 16.41
N ILE A 405 -0.36 19.29 15.81
CA ILE A 405 0.90 19.23 15.05
C ILE A 405 0.86 20.11 13.81
N GLU A 406 -0.21 20.05 13.01
CA GLU A 406 -0.36 20.89 11.80
C GLU A 406 -0.15 22.39 12.10
N ARG A 407 -0.61 22.86 13.27
CA ARG A 407 -0.41 24.25 13.73
C ARG A 407 1.03 24.57 14.09
N LEU A 408 1.81 23.58 14.51
CA LEU A 408 3.19 23.73 14.97
C LEU A 408 4.23 23.56 13.87
N VAL A 409 3.85 23.06 12.68
CA VAL A 409 4.79 22.84 11.58
C VAL A 409 5.55 24.14 11.29
N PRO A 410 6.91 24.11 11.33
CA PRO A 410 7.73 25.30 11.20
C PRO A 410 7.70 25.84 9.77
N GLU A 411 7.92 27.15 9.63
CA GLU A 411 7.91 27.82 8.32
C GLU A 411 8.94 27.24 7.35
N SER A 412 10.10 26.80 7.86
CA SER A 412 11.14 26.16 7.04
C SER A 412 10.67 24.86 6.37
N GLN A 413 9.73 24.13 6.97
CA GLN A 413 9.12 22.95 6.34
C GLN A 413 7.97 23.38 5.41
N LYS A 414 7.07 24.26 5.86
CA LYS A 414 5.96 24.77 5.03
C LYS A 414 6.41 25.37 3.70
N GLN A 415 7.56 26.04 3.69
CA GLN A 415 8.15 26.68 2.50
C GLN A 415 9.05 25.73 1.70
N THR A 416 8.94 24.41 1.89
CA THR A 416 9.72 23.41 1.14
C THR A 416 8.88 22.23 0.68
N TRP A 417 8.78 22.04 -0.65
CA TRP A 417 7.92 21.03 -1.28
C TRP A 417 8.16 19.60 -0.81
N HIS A 418 9.43 19.18 -0.68
CA HIS A 418 9.77 17.79 -0.33
C HIS A 418 9.53 17.45 1.16
N THR A 419 8.90 18.35 1.92
CA THR A 419 8.42 18.05 3.29
C THR A 419 6.91 17.92 3.37
N ASN A 420 6.18 18.25 2.29
CA ASN A 420 4.73 18.27 2.26
C ASN A 420 4.11 16.88 2.39
N GLY A 421 2.92 16.83 2.98
CA GLY A 421 2.17 15.61 3.25
C GLY A 421 1.44 15.05 2.03
N TYR A 422 2.15 14.68 0.96
CA TYR A 422 1.53 14.09 -0.23
C TYR A 422 1.10 12.64 -0.01
N HIS A 423 2.00 11.78 0.50
CA HIS A 423 1.70 10.37 0.78
C HIS A 423 1.28 10.16 2.24
N GLY A 424 2.15 10.53 3.17
CA GLY A 424 1.81 10.71 4.58
C GLY A 424 1.22 12.09 4.85
N SER A 425 0.83 12.37 6.09
CA SER A 425 0.48 13.72 6.52
C SER A 425 0.96 13.96 7.93
N TYR A 426 1.25 15.22 8.27
CA TYR A 426 1.52 15.61 9.65
C TYR A 426 0.40 15.16 10.60
N SER A 427 -0.86 15.19 10.17
CA SER A 427 -1.98 14.83 11.04
C SER A 427 -2.08 13.33 11.33
N HIS A 428 -2.11 12.46 10.33
CA HIS A 428 -2.23 11.01 10.60
C HIS A 428 -0.93 10.38 11.05
N ASN A 429 0.23 10.92 10.68
CA ASN A 429 1.51 10.45 11.20
C ASN A 429 1.67 10.80 12.70
N ALA A 430 1.19 11.96 13.15
CA ALA A 430 1.20 12.28 14.60
C ALA A 430 0.37 11.29 15.40
N ARG A 431 -0.81 10.94 14.88
CA ARG A 431 -1.70 9.95 15.48
C ARG A 431 -1.05 8.57 15.52
N ALA A 432 -0.35 8.20 14.45
CA ALA A 432 0.42 6.98 14.37
C ALA A 432 1.52 6.93 15.45
N VAL A 433 2.29 8.00 15.61
CA VAL A 433 3.31 8.10 16.68
C VAL A 433 2.67 7.87 18.04
N VAL A 434 1.57 8.56 18.36
CA VAL A 434 0.87 8.35 19.64
C VAL A 434 0.36 6.90 19.77
N ASN A 435 -0.19 6.32 18.71
CA ASN A 435 -0.66 4.93 18.70
C ASN A 435 0.48 3.93 18.97
N LEU A 436 1.68 4.18 18.44
CA LEU A 436 2.85 3.32 18.67
C LEU A 436 3.23 3.26 20.15
N TYR A 437 3.14 4.39 20.87
CA TYR A 437 3.58 4.48 22.26
C TYR A 437 2.48 4.23 23.29
N LEU A 438 1.25 4.67 23.02
CA LEU A 438 0.14 4.70 23.98
C LEU A 438 -1.07 3.86 23.54
N GLY A 439 -1.06 3.33 22.31
CA GLY A 439 -2.17 2.59 21.74
C GLY A 439 -3.33 3.47 21.29
N TYR A 440 -4.45 2.82 20.94
CA TYR A 440 -5.63 3.48 20.38
C TYR A 440 -6.51 4.17 21.43
N HIS A 441 -6.36 3.84 22.72
CA HIS A 441 -7.28 4.27 23.77
C HIS A 441 -6.93 5.67 24.29
N ASP A 442 -7.88 6.60 24.17
CA ASP A 442 -7.75 8.00 24.61
C ASP A 442 -7.98 8.22 26.12
N MET A 443 -8.24 7.16 26.89
CA MET A 443 -8.58 7.18 28.32
C MET A 443 -9.87 7.94 28.67
N ASN A 444 -10.71 8.30 27.70
CA ASN A 444 -12.08 8.74 27.98
C ASN A 444 -12.95 7.51 28.30
N PRO A 445 -13.59 7.42 29.49
CA PRO A 445 -14.39 6.25 29.86
C PRO A 445 -15.56 5.94 28.91
N VAL A 446 -16.05 6.92 28.14
CA VAL A 446 -17.07 6.69 27.10
C VAL A 446 -16.53 5.77 25.99
N ASN A 447 -15.21 5.77 25.77
CA ASN A 447 -14.53 5.03 24.71
C ASN A 447 -13.83 3.74 25.23
N THR A 448 -13.94 3.40 26.52
CA THR A 448 -13.30 2.19 27.08
C THR A 448 -13.97 0.90 26.61
N ASN A 449 -15.30 0.91 26.47
CA ASN A 449 -16.07 -0.19 25.89
C ASN A 449 -17.23 0.42 25.07
N PRO A 450 -16.93 0.95 23.87
CA PRO A 450 -17.89 1.74 23.11
C PRO A 450 -19.02 0.86 22.55
N LEU A 451 -20.16 1.50 22.27
CA LEU A 451 -21.20 0.90 21.43
C LEU A 451 -20.63 0.51 20.06
N GLN A 452 -21.28 -0.44 19.39
CA GLN A 452 -20.99 -0.72 17.98
C GLN A 452 -21.19 0.55 17.13
N THR A 453 -20.50 0.65 16.00
CA THR A 453 -20.48 1.87 15.15
C THR A 453 -21.88 2.36 14.79
N GLN A 454 -22.77 1.44 14.37
CA GLN A 454 -24.15 1.77 14.02
C GLN A 454 -24.93 2.24 15.25
N ASP A 455 -24.95 1.46 16.33
CA ASP A 455 -25.66 1.80 17.56
C ASP A 455 -25.24 3.17 18.11
N LYS A 456 -23.94 3.47 18.12
CA LYS A 456 -23.40 4.77 18.55
C LYS A 456 -23.96 5.92 17.71
N SER A 457 -24.02 5.74 16.39
CA SER A 457 -24.55 6.74 15.47
C SER A 457 -26.03 7.01 15.73
N CYS A 458 -26.80 5.94 15.99
CA CYS A 458 -28.24 6.04 16.19
C CYS A 458 -28.65 6.66 17.52
N VAL A 459 -27.79 6.63 18.53
CA VAL A 459 -27.99 7.42 19.76
C VAL A 459 -28.17 8.91 19.44
N TYR A 460 -27.35 9.48 18.54
CA TYR A 460 -27.44 10.89 18.18
C TYR A 460 -28.65 11.19 17.30
N VAL A 461 -28.94 10.31 16.33
CA VAL A 461 -30.10 10.45 15.44
C VAL A 461 -31.42 10.37 16.21
N GLU A 462 -31.56 9.44 17.15
CA GLU A 462 -32.77 9.30 17.97
C GLU A 462 -32.94 10.48 18.96
N ALA A 463 -31.85 10.96 19.55
CA ALA A 463 -31.91 12.03 20.53
C ALA A 463 -32.30 13.39 19.91
N ALA A 464 -31.82 13.70 18.71
CA ALA A 464 -32.03 14.99 18.06
C ALA A 464 -33.11 14.97 16.97
N GLY A 465 -33.37 13.81 16.35
CA GLY A 465 -34.30 13.61 15.24
C GLY A 465 -33.62 13.72 13.87
N ALA A 466 -33.92 12.76 12.99
CA ALA A 466 -33.27 12.64 11.67
C ALA A 466 -33.42 13.89 10.80
N ASP A 467 -34.62 14.47 10.72
CA ASP A 467 -34.88 15.71 9.96
C ASP A 467 -34.06 16.91 10.46
N VAL A 468 -33.81 16.97 11.78
CA VAL A 468 -33.03 18.04 12.39
C VAL A 468 -31.57 17.90 12.02
N LEU A 469 -31.02 16.68 12.14
CA LEU A 469 -29.64 16.37 11.74
C LEU A 469 -29.42 16.61 10.25
N TYR A 470 -30.36 16.18 9.41
CA TYR A 470 -30.23 16.37 7.97
C TYR A 470 -30.19 17.84 7.59
N LYS A 471 -31.14 18.65 8.10
CA LYS A 471 -31.15 20.11 7.88
C LYS A 471 -29.88 20.78 8.39
N ALA A 472 -29.39 20.38 9.56
CA ALA A 472 -28.13 20.91 10.10
C ALA A 472 -26.92 20.49 9.25
N GLY A 473 -26.86 19.24 8.78
CA GLY A 473 -25.79 18.76 7.89
C GLY A 473 -25.75 19.54 6.58
N ILE A 474 -26.90 19.81 5.97
CA ILE A 474 -27.02 20.64 4.77
C ILE A 474 -26.62 22.10 5.06
N ASP A 475 -26.99 22.66 6.21
CA ASP A 475 -26.59 24.02 6.61
C ASP A 475 -25.05 24.14 6.78
N TYR A 476 -24.41 23.17 7.45
CA TYR A 476 -22.94 23.09 7.53
C TYR A 476 -22.30 22.98 6.15
N PHE A 477 -22.82 22.11 5.28
CA PHE A 477 -22.32 21.96 3.91
C PHE A 477 -22.38 23.29 3.14
N ASN A 478 -23.51 24.01 3.19
CA ASN A 478 -23.69 25.30 2.51
C ASN A 478 -22.77 26.40 3.05
N LYS A 479 -22.28 26.26 4.29
CA LYS A 479 -21.30 27.15 4.92
C LYS A 479 -19.84 26.74 4.65
N GLY A 480 -19.60 25.66 3.90
CA GLY A 480 -18.26 25.14 3.64
C GLY A 480 -17.66 24.33 4.80
N GLN A 481 -18.47 23.99 5.79
CA GLN A 481 -18.08 23.25 7.00
C GLN A 481 -18.28 21.74 6.78
N TYR A 482 -17.50 21.17 5.84
CA TYR A 482 -17.72 19.82 5.33
C TYR A 482 -17.46 18.72 6.36
N GLN A 483 -16.50 18.90 7.26
CA GLN A 483 -16.21 17.89 8.28
C GLN A 483 -17.38 17.78 9.26
N GLU A 484 -17.94 18.91 9.68
CA GLU A 484 -19.13 18.99 10.52
C GLU A 484 -20.37 18.42 9.80
N ALA A 485 -20.56 18.75 8.52
CA ALA A 485 -21.62 18.18 7.70
C ALA A 485 -21.51 16.65 7.63
N SER A 486 -20.32 16.12 7.33
CA SER A 486 -20.08 14.69 7.23
C SER A 486 -20.32 13.95 8.53
N GLN A 487 -20.05 14.54 9.69
CA GLN A 487 -20.37 13.88 10.97
C GLN A 487 -21.86 13.63 11.12
N LEU A 488 -22.69 14.65 10.87
CA LEU A 488 -24.15 14.50 11.00
C LEU A 488 -24.74 13.58 9.92
N LEU A 489 -24.25 13.69 8.69
CA LEU A 489 -24.74 12.91 7.56
C LEU A 489 -24.29 11.44 7.63
N ASN A 490 -23.08 11.17 8.14
CA ASN A 490 -22.63 9.81 8.41
C ASN A 490 -23.52 9.12 9.43
N ASP A 491 -23.85 9.79 10.54
CA ASP A 491 -24.71 9.18 11.57
C ASP A 491 -26.08 8.82 11.00
N LEU A 492 -26.64 9.67 10.13
CA LEU A 492 -27.88 9.38 9.40
C LEU A 492 -27.76 8.16 8.47
N VAL A 493 -26.68 8.06 7.69
CA VAL A 493 -26.43 6.93 6.80
C VAL A 493 -26.22 5.62 7.56
N GLN A 494 -25.58 5.66 8.74
CA GLN A 494 -25.43 4.48 9.60
C GLN A 494 -26.78 3.96 10.09
N CYS A 495 -27.73 4.84 10.38
CA CYS A 495 -29.06 4.44 10.89
C CYS A 495 -30.07 4.10 9.81
N ASP A 496 -29.97 4.72 8.63
CA ASP A 496 -30.83 4.45 7.49
C ASP A 496 -30.00 4.39 6.19
N PRO A 497 -29.29 3.26 5.96
CA PRO A 497 -28.40 3.12 4.81
C PRO A 497 -29.12 3.05 3.47
N ASN A 498 -30.44 2.91 3.47
CA ASN A 498 -31.29 2.88 2.27
C ASN A 498 -31.76 4.28 1.83
N ASN A 499 -31.57 5.31 2.68
CA ASN A 499 -32.00 6.66 2.37
C ASN A 499 -31.04 7.35 1.39
N ILE A 500 -31.47 7.45 0.14
CA ILE A 500 -30.67 8.03 -0.94
C ILE A 500 -30.27 9.49 -0.68
N ASP A 501 -31.13 10.28 -0.04
CA ASP A 501 -30.84 11.70 0.24
C ASP A 501 -29.69 11.83 1.25
N TYR A 502 -29.68 11.00 2.30
CA TYR A 502 -28.60 10.98 3.29
C TYR A 502 -27.28 10.54 2.66
N ARG A 503 -27.31 9.47 1.86
CA ARG A 503 -26.13 8.96 1.15
C ARG A 503 -25.55 10.00 0.20
N PHE A 504 -26.40 10.63 -0.61
CA PHE A 504 -25.95 11.59 -1.62
C PHE A 504 -25.45 12.88 -0.98
N ALA A 505 -26.09 13.36 0.09
CA ALA A 505 -25.59 14.50 0.85
C ALA A 505 -24.22 14.21 1.49
N LEU A 506 -24.02 13.01 2.04
CA LEU A 506 -22.71 12.61 2.59
C LEU A 506 -21.65 12.53 1.48
N ALA A 507 -22.01 11.99 0.31
CA ALA A 507 -21.12 11.91 -0.86
C ALA A 507 -20.72 13.31 -1.36
N ASP A 508 -21.66 14.26 -1.42
CA ASP A 508 -21.37 15.66 -1.77
C ASP A 508 -20.35 16.26 -0.79
N SER A 509 -20.49 16.00 0.51
CA SER A 509 -19.54 16.48 1.53
C SER A 509 -18.16 15.84 1.40
N PHE A 510 -18.08 14.55 1.11
CA PHE A 510 -16.80 13.86 0.88
C PHE A 510 -16.10 14.38 -0.38
N GLU A 511 -16.81 14.63 -1.48
CA GLU A 511 -16.18 15.20 -2.67
C GLU A 511 -15.47 16.53 -2.39
N GLN A 512 -16.11 17.45 -1.67
CA GLN A 512 -15.50 18.73 -1.34
C GLN A 512 -14.27 18.56 -0.44
N GLN A 513 -14.31 17.62 0.52
CA GLN A 513 -13.14 17.30 1.33
C GLN A 513 -12.00 16.68 0.48
N GLY A 514 -12.33 15.80 -0.46
CA GLY A 514 -11.37 15.25 -1.41
C GLY A 514 -10.73 16.31 -2.31
N TYR A 515 -11.52 17.29 -2.74
CA TYR A 515 -11.04 18.40 -3.58
C TYR A 515 -10.13 19.39 -2.85
N GLN A 516 -10.22 19.46 -1.52
CA GLN A 516 -9.33 20.27 -0.68
C GLN A 516 -8.12 19.50 -0.14
N SER A 517 -8.08 18.17 -0.27
CA SER A 517 -7.02 17.36 0.34
C SER A 517 -5.69 17.48 -0.41
N GLU A 518 -4.64 17.87 0.31
CA GLU A 518 -3.27 17.81 -0.19
C GLU A 518 -2.71 16.37 -0.19
N THR A 519 -3.15 15.52 0.74
CA THR A 519 -2.68 14.12 0.83
C THR A 519 -3.48 13.22 -0.11
N MET A 520 -2.80 12.45 -0.96
CA MET A 520 -3.44 11.53 -1.93
C MET A 520 -4.38 10.54 -1.25
N ALA A 521 -3.97 9.97 -0.11
CA ALA A 521 -4.74 8.94 0.58
C ALA A 521 -6.05 9.52 1.13
N TRP A 522 -6.05 10.79 1.54
CA TRP A 522 -7.25 11.48 2.02
C TRP A 522 -8.17 11.79 0.84
N ARG A 523 -7.63 12.38 -0.23
CA ARG A 523 -8.37 12.65 -1.46
C ARG A 523 -9.07 11.39 -1.96
N ASN A 524 -8.31 10.34 -2.20
CA ASN A 524 -8.81 9.09 -2.77
C ASN A 524 -9.82 8.42 -1.84
N SER A 525 -9.60 8.42 -0.51
CA SER A 525 -10.53 7.81 0.43
C SER A 525 -11.88 8.53 0.46
N TYR A 526 -11.87 9.87 0.45
CA TYR A 526 -13.12 10.64 0.39
C TYR A 526 -13.86 10.41 -0.93
N LEU A 527 -13.15 10.47 -2.06
CA LEU A 527 -13.75 10.29 -3.38
C LEU A 527 -14.27 8.85 -3.60
N GLN A 528 -13.52 7.84 -3.15
CA GLN A 528 -13.95 6.45 -3.18
C GLN A 528 -15.21 6.23 -2.32
N GLY A 529 -15.26 6.82 -1.13
CA GLY A 529 -16.46 6.81 -0.30
C GLY A 529 -17.66 7.48 -0.97
N ALA A 530 -17.45 8.60 -1.67
CA ALA A 530 -18.50 9.27 -2.43
C ALA A 530 -19.03 8.40 -3.59
N VAL A 531 -18.15 7.67 -4.29
CA VAL A 531 -18.54 6.69 -5.31
C VAL A 531 -19.40 5.60 -4.70
N GLU A 532 -18.93 4.90 -3.66
CA GLU A 532 -19.68 3.79 -3.05
C GLU A 532 -21.05 4.25 -2.48
N LEU A 533 -21.14 5.47 -1.96
CA LEU A 533 -22.40 6.07 -1.51
C LEU A 533 -23.39 6.28 -2.66
N ARG A 534 -22.91 6.66 -3.84
CA ARG A 534 -23.75 7.04 -4.99
C ARG A 534 -24.05 5.90 -5.96
N THR A 535 -23.22 4.88 -5.99
CA THR A 535 -23.41 3.71 -6.86
C THR A 535 -23.98 2.51 -6.12
N GLY A 536 -23.69 2.37 -4.82
CA GLY A 536 -24.04 1.14 -4.10
C GLY A 536 -23.26 -0.07 -4.62
N GLU A 537 -22.05 0.15 -5.15
CA GLU A 537 -21.19 -0.89 -5.70
C GLU A 537 -19.80 -0.90 -5.05
N ILE A 538 -19.37 -2.08 -4.64
CA ILE A 538 -17.99 -2.36 -4.21
C ILE A 538 -17.31 -3.10 -5.35
N SER A 539 -16.07 -2.72 -5.67
CA SER A 539 -15.25 -3.42 -6.66
C SER A 539 -14.16 -4.27 -6.00
N PRO A 540 -13.75 -5.40 -6.62
CA PRO A 540 -12.64 -6.21 -6.13
C PRO A 540 -11.32 -5.42 -6.06
N SER A 541 -10.48 -5.73 -5.06
CA SER A 541 -9.13 -5.16 -4.96
C SER A 541 -8.10 -5.95 -5.76
N ILE A 542 -6.94 -5.34 -6.00
CA ILE A 542 -5.73 -6.06 -6.42
C ILE A 542 -5.38 -7.07 -5.32
N LYS A 543 -5.01 -8.30 -5.70
CA LYS A 543 -4.61 -9.35 -4.77
C LYS A 543 -3.12 -9.24 -4.46
N LEU A 544 -2.78 -8.63 -3.31
CA LEU A 544 -1.39 -8.51 -2.83
C LEU A 544 -0.80 -9.84 -2.38
N ALA A 545 -1.61 -10.71 -1.76
CA ALA A 545 -1.25 -12.10 -1.48
C ALA A 545 -1.41 -12.93 -2.77
N SER A 546 -0.52 -12.68 -3.74
CA SER A 546 -0.50 -13.45 -4.99
C SER A 546 -0.11 -14.90 -4.71
N ALA A 547 -0.32 -15.75 -5.71
CA ALA A 547 0.00 -17.17 -5.62
C ALA A 547 1.50 -17.37 -5.25
N ASP A 548 2.40 -16.57 -5.84
CA ASP A 548 3.83 -16.57 -5.51
C ASP A 548 4.12 -16.11 -4.06
N VAL A 549 3.42 -15.11 -3.54
CA VAL A 549 3.60 -14.66 -2.15
C VAL A 549 3.19 -15.76 -1.18
N ILE A 550 2.04 -16.39 -1.41
CA ILE A 550 1.56 -17.53 -0.59
C ILE A 550 2.55 -18.70 -0.67
N ALA A 551 3.03 -19.01 -1.87
CA ALA A 551 4.02 -20.07 -2.12
C ALA A 551 5.34 -19.89 -1.34
N ASN A 552 5.78 -18.64 -1.15
CA ASN A 552 7.02 -18.33 -0.45
C ASN A 552 6.82 -18.05 1.05
N THR A 553 5.59 -18.09 1.54
CA THR A 553 5.27 -17.92 2.96
C THR A 553 5.90 -19.04 3.80
N PRO A 554 6.61 -18.73 4.92
CA PRO A 554 7.07 -19.75 5.85
C PRO A 554 5.91 -20.62 6.36
N THR A 555 6.11 -21.94 6.47
CA THR A 555 5.03 -22.88 6.80
C THR A 555 4.34 -22.54 8.13
N GLY A 556 5.07 -22.11 9.16
CA GLY A 556 4.47 -21.65 10.43
C GLY A 556 3.47 -20.50 10.24
N MET A 557 3.82 -19.48 9.46
CA MET A 557 2.93 -18.35 9.16
C MET A 557 1.74 -18.76 8.29
N PHE A 558 1.92 -19.74 7.39
CA PHE A 558 0.80 -20.32 6.65
C PHE A 558 -0.18 -21.03 7.61
N LEU A 559 0.31 -21.79 8.58
CA LEU A 559 -0.52 -22.40 9.61
C LEU A 559 -1.19 -21.37 10.52
N ASP A 560 -0.51 -20.26 10.84
CA ASP A 560 -1.11 -19.12 11.55
C ASP A 560 -2.27 -18.50 10.75
N PHE A 561 -2.13 -18.40 9.43
CA PHE A 561 -3.22 -17.96 8.57
C PHE A 561 -4.40 -18.94 8.55
N ILE A 562 -4.14 -20.26 8.53
CA ILE A 562 -5.20 -21.26 8.70
C ILE A 562 -5.89 -21.11 10.07
N ALA A 563 -5.14 -20.81 11.13
CA ALA A 563 -5.71 -20.54 12.45
C ALA A 563 -6.59 -19.28 12.45
N VAL A 564 -6.22 -18.22 11.71
CA VAL A 564 -7.07 -17.03 11.51
C VAL A 564 -8.37 -17.36 10.77
N LYS A 565 -8.32 -18.31 9.82
CA LYS A 565 -9.53 -18.76 9.10
C LYS A 565 -10.45 -19.63 9.93
N LEU A 566 -10.00 -20.19 11.06
CA LEU A 566 -10.81 -21.08 11.89
C LEU A 566 -12.02 -20.33 12.48
N ASN A 567 -13.22 -20.73 12.08
CA ASN A 567 -14.44 -20.19 12.66
C ASN A 567 -14.74 -20.89 13.99
N ALA A 568 -14.66 -20.13 15.08
CA ALA A 568 -14.82 -20.68 16.43
C ALA A 568 -16.18 -21.36 16.66
N GLU A 569 -17.27 -20.79 16.15
CA GLU A 569 -18.62 -21.37 16.32
C GLU A 569 -18.76 -22.70 15.56
N LYS A 570 -18.25 -22.78 14.32
CA LYS A 570 -18.25 -24.02 13.54
C LYS A 570 -17.36 -25.08 14.21
N ALA A 571 -16.19 -24.68 14.70
CA ALA A 571 -15.25 -25.58 15.37
C ALA A 571 -15.83 -26.16 16.67
N GLU A 572 -16.53 -25.35 17.46
CA GLU A 572 -17.24 -25.80 18.67
C GLU A 572 -18.41 -26.72 18.33
N GLN A 573 -19.22 -26.38 17.32
CA GLN A 573 -20.32 -27.24 16.84
C GLN A 573 -19.83 -28.59 16.30
N ALA A 574 -18.63 -28.62 15.71
CA ALA A 574 -17.99 -29.83 15.22
C ALA A 574 -17.22 -30.61 16.31
N GLU A 575 -17.18 -30.10 17.54
CA GLU A 575 -16.44 -30.68 18.68
C GLU A 575 -14.98 -31.00 18.33
N LEU A 576 -14.30 -30.09 17.62
CA LEU A 576 -12.91 -30.31 17.22
C LEU A 576 -11.97 -30.30 18.44
N ASP A 577 -11.35 -31.45 18.69
CA ASP A 577 -10.33 -31.64 19.73
C ASP A 577 -9.31 -32.70 19.26
N PHE A 578 -8.19 -32.25 18.70
CA PHE A 578 -7.13 -33.13 18.22
C PHE A 578 -5.77 -32.43 18.08
N SER A 579 -4.71 -33.24 18.05
CA SER A 579 -3.35 -32.83 17.73
C SER A 579 -2.96 -33.23 16.30
N PHE A 580 -2.25 -32.37 15.59
CA PHE A 580 -1.77 -32.62 14.23
C PHE A 580 -0.27 -32.42 14.10
N GLY A 581 0.30 -33.10 13.11
CA GLY A 581 1.66 -32.91 12.65
C GLY A 581 1.71 -32.57 11.17
N LEU A 582 2.68 -31.74 10.78
CA LEU A 582 3.04 -31.51 9.38
C LEU A 582 4.54 -31.74 9.23
N TYR A 583 4.93 -32.57 8.26
CA TYR A 583 6.33 -32.83 7.93
C TYR A 583 6.59 -32.48 6.47
N HIS A 584 7.63 -31.68 6.24
CA HIS A 584 8.18 -31.35 4.93
C HIS A 584 9.51 -32.08 4.69
N PRO A 585 9.52 -33.26 4.03
CA PRO A 585 10.73 -34.05 3.82
C PRO A 585 11.85 -33.37 3.02
N ASP A 586 11.49 -32.47 2.10
CA ASP A 586 12.41 -31.76 1.19
C ASP A 586 13.23 -30.68 1.89
N VAL A 587 12.69 -30.09 2.96
CA VAL A 587 13.39 -29.08 3.79
C VAL A 587 13.65 -29.55 5.23
N ALA A 588 13.23 -30.78 5.56
CA ALA A 588 13.35 -31.42 6.87
C ALA A 588 12.67 -30.67 8.04
N GLU A 589 11.72 -29.78 7.76
CA GLU A 589 10.92 -29.02 8.74
C GLU A 589 9.75 -29.86 9.28
N ARG A 590 9.45 -29.74 10.58
CA ARG A 590 8.28 -30.36 11.21
C ARG A 590 7.51 -29.34 12.03
N TYR A 591 6.20 -29.42 11.99
CA TYR A 591 5.31 -28.59 12.79
C TYR A 591 4.37 -29.47 13.60
N TYR A 592 4.18 -29.10 14.85
CA TYR A 592 3.17 -29.65 15.74
C TYR A 592 2.07 -28.61 15.93
N GLY A 593 0.82 -29.04 16.03
CA GLY A 593 -0.24 -28.16 16.45
C GLY A 593 -1.39 -28.88 17.12
N GLU A 594 -2.26 -28.08 17.70
CA GLU A 594 -3.45 -28.52 18.42
C GLU A 594 -4.64 -27.69 17.94
N VAL A 595 -5.75 -28.36 17.68
CA VAL A 595 -7.07 -27.76 17.51
C VAL A 595 -7.89 -28.15 18.72
N SER A 596 -8.17 -27.20 19.60
CA SER A 596 -8.98 -27.42 20.79
C SER A 596 -9.58 -26.10 21.27
N ASN A 597 -10.69 -26.16 21.99
CA ASN A 597 -11.36 -24.97 22.54
C ASN A 597 -11.66 -23.90 21.48
N ALA A 598 -12.11 -24.33 20.29
CA ALA A 598 -12.41 -23.48 19.15
C ALA A 598 -11.21 -22.61 18.69
N ASN A 599 -9.99 -23.08 18.94
CA ASN A 599 -8.75 -22.42 18.58
C ASN A 599 -7.79 -23.41 17.90
N MET A 600 -6.92 -22.90 17.03
CA MET A 600 -5.80 -23.65 16.46
C MET A 600 -4.49 -22.98 16.88
N SER A 601 -3.53 -23.80 17.32
CA SER A 601 -2.18 -23.36 17.64
C SER A 601 -1.17 -24.25 16.94
N ASN A 602 -0.01 -23.71 16.57
CA ASN A 602 1.05 -24.47 15.91
C ASN A 602 2.43 -23.93 16.31
N ILE A 603 3.45 -24.78 16.16
CA ILE A 603 4.84 -24.41 16.35
C ILE A 603 5.75 -25.37 15.58
N GLU A 604 6.89 -24.86 15.09
CA GLU A 604 7.96 -25.71 14.54
C GLU A 604 8.63 -26.53 15.65
N VAL A 605 8.94 -27.80 15.38
CA VAL A 605 9.55 -28.73 16.33
C VAL A 605 10.66 -29.56 15.67
N ASP A 606 11.74 -29.82 16.38
CA ASP A 606 12.81 -30.71 15.86
C ASP A 606 12.32 -32.16 15.70
N THR A 607 11.54 -32.62 16.67
CA THR A 607 10.98 -33.97 16.74
C THR A 607 9.48 -33.88 16.95
N LEU A 608 8.72 -34.53 16.07
CA LEU A 608 7.26 -34.54 16.17
C LEU A 608 6.81 -35.41 17.36
N PRO A 609 6.01 -34.89 18.30
CA PRO A 609 5.31 -35.68 19.30
C PRO A 609 4.34 -36.70 18.69
N LYS A 610 3.71 -37.53 19.51
CA LYS A 610 2.58 -38.34 19.03
C LYS A 610 1.40 -37.40 18.71
N THR A 611 0.90 -37.47 17.49
CA THR A 611 -0.27 -36.72 17.02
C THR A 611 -1.40 -37.65 16.63
N ASP A 612 -2.63 -37.12 16.57
CA ASP A 612 -3.81 -37.87 16.11
C ASP A 612 -3.81 -38.00 14.58
N VAL A 613 -3.27 -37.00 13.89
CA VAL A 613 -3.02 -37.01 12.44
C VAL A 613 -1.65 -36.40 12.12
N GLU A 614 -0.99 -36.89 11.07
CA GLU A 614 0.25 -36.32 10.53
C GLU A 614 0.13 -36.23 9.00
N LEU A 615 0.28 -35.04 8.44
CA LEU A 615 0.43 -34.82 7.00
C LEU A 615 1.91 -34.77 6.64
N ILE A 616 2.31 -35.59 5.66
CA ILE A 616 3.66 -35.62 5.10
C ILE A 616 3.57 -35.17 3.65
N VAL A 617 4.16 -34.02 3.34
CA VAL A 617 4.09 -33.41 2.00
C VAL A 617 5.31 -32.53 1.79
N HIS A 618 5.91 -32.53 0.60
CA HIS A 618 7.01 -31.60 0.32
C HIS A 618 6.52 -30.14 0.39
N LYS A 619 7.35 -29.22 0.88
CA LYS A 619 7.02 -27.78 0.89
C LYS A 619 6.76 -27.26 -0.52
N ALA A 620 7.53 -27.74 -1.49
CA ALA A 620 7.29 -27.46 -2.91
C ALA A 620 5.91 -27.94 -3.38
N ASP A 621 5.38 -29.02 -2.81
CA ASP A 621 4.07 -29.56 -3.19
C ASP A 621 2.91 -28.86 -2.49
N LEU A 622 3.10 -28.45 -1.23
CA LEU A 622 2.18 -27.55 -0.54
C LEU A 622 2.05 -26.22 -1.30
N THR A 623 3.17 -25.71 -1.80
CA THR A 623 3.22 -24.57 -2.73
C THR A 623 2.39 -24.83 -3.99
N ARG A 624 2.59 -25.96 -4.68
CA ARG A 624 1.78 -26.32 -5.86
C ARG A 624 0.27 -26.40 -5.56
N ILE A 625 -0.11 -26.84 -4.37
CA ILE A 625 -1.52 -26.83 -3.91
C ILE A 625 -2.01 -25.39 -3.78
N ALA A 626 -1.27 -24.53 -3.09
CA ALA A 626 -1.62 -23.11 -2.93
C ALA A 626 -1.74 -22.36 -4.27
N LEU A 627 -0.89 -22.72 -5.24
CA LEU A 627 -0.92 -22.20 -6.62
C LEU A 627 -2.05 -22.81 -7.47
N GLY A 628 -2.84 -23.75 -6.95
CA GLY A 628 -3.89 -24.45 -7.70
C GLY A 628 -3.38 -25.41 -8.80
N GLN A 629 -2.07 -25.71 -8.82
CA GLN A 629 -1.44 -26.57 -9.83
C GLN A 629 -1.67 -28.06 -9.55
N THR A 630 -2.02 -28.42 -8.32
CA THR A 630 -2.38 -29.78 -7.90
C THR A 630 -3.33 -29.74 -6.70
N THR A 631 -3.79 -30.89 -6.24
CA THR A 631 -4.60 -31.01 -5.01
C THR A 631 -3.97 -31.98 -4.03
N LEU A 632 -4.24 -31.81 -2.74
CA LEU A 632 -3.78 -32.77 -1.73
C LEU A 632 -4.27 -34.20 -2.05
N GLU A 633 -5.52 -34.35 -2.52
CA GLU A 633 -6.06 -35.64 -2.94
C GLU A 633 -5.24 -36.28 -4.08
N ALA A 634 -4.83 -35.49 -5.08
CA ALA A 634 -4.01 -35.99 -6.19
C ALA A 634 -2.59 -36.40 -5.72
N LEU A 635 -2.00 -35.64 -4.80
CA LEU A 635 -0.71 -35.99 -4.20
C LEU A 635 -0.79 -37.26 -3.34
N LEU A 636 -1.87 -37.45 -2.59
CA LEU A 636 -2.12 -38.67 -1.82
C LEU A 636 -2.31 -39.88 -2.75
N LYS A 637 -3.10 -39.74 -3.82
CA LYS A 637 -3.31 -40.82 -4.82
C LYS A 637 -2.04 -41.21 -5.55
N SER A 638 -1.17 -40.24 -5.84
CA SER A 638 0.12 -40.48 -6.51
C SER A 638 1.23 -40.96 -5.58
N GLY A 639 1.00 -40.92 -4.25
CA GLY A 639 2.00 -41.25 -3.24
C GLY A 639 3.07 -40.17 -3.04
N GLN A 640 2.85 -38.95 -3.56
CA GLN A 640 3.71 -37.78 -3.34
C GLN A 640 3.46 -37.12 -1.97
N ALA A 641 2.27 -37.31 -1.41
CA ALA A 641 1.94 -36.98 -0.02
C ALA A 641 1.48 -38.23 0.73
N GLY A 642 1.56 -38.19 2.06
CA GLY A 642 1.09 -39.26 2.94
C GLY A 642 0.38 -38.72 4.18
N ILE A 643 -0.52 -39.52 4.73
CA ILE A 643 -1.18 -39.25 6.01
C ILE A 643 -0.90 -40.41 6.96
N LYS A 644 -0.53 -40.11 8.21
CA LYS A 644 -0.56 -41.08 9.31
C LYS A 644 -1.65 -40.68 10.31
N GLY A 645 -2.27 -41.65 10.97
CA GLY A 645 -3.35 -41.39 11.92
C GLY A 645 -4.70 -41.20 11.24
N ASP A 646 -5.57 -40.38 11.84
CA ASP A 646 -6.94 -40.14 11.37
C ASP A 646 -7.02 -38.99 10.35
N GLY A 647 -7.04 -39.33 9.07
CA GLY A 647 -7.12 -38.34 7.98
C GLY A 647 -8.45 -37.60 7.90
N GLU A 648 -9.54 -38.08 8.50
CA GLU A 648 -10.83 -37.37 8.50
C GLU A 648 -10.75 -36.04 9.24
N LEU A 649 -9.83 -35.91 10.20
CA LEU A 649 -9.60 -34.68 10.97
C LEU A 649 -9.17 -33.50 10.11
N ILE A 650 -8.42 -33.74 9.02
CA ILE A 650 -8.01 -32.68 8.08
C ILE A 650 -9.23 -32.11 7.34
N GLY A 651 -10.15 -33.00 6.92
CA GLY A 651 -11.40 -32.60 6.26
C GLY A 651 -12.32 -31.83 7.21
N LYS A 652 -12.49 -32.33 8.44
CA LYS A 652 -13.28 -31.64 9.48
C LYS A 652 -12.73 -30.26 9.80
N LEU A 653 -11.40 -30.10 9.90
CA LEU A 653 -10.78 -28.79 10.06
C LEU A 653 -11.13 -27.88 8.88
N ALA A 654 -10.93 -28.35 7.64
CA ALA A 654 -11.22 -27.58 6.43
C ALA A 654 -12.68 -27.09 6.37
N ASP A 655 -13.66 -27.93 6.77
CA ASP A 655 -15.08 -27.58 6.80
C ASP A 655 -15.43 -26.47 7.82
N THR A 656 -14.54 -26.20 8.79
CA THR A 656 -14.72 -25.16 9.80
C THR A 656 -13.99 -23.85 9.50
N LEU A 657 -13.26 -23.78 8.37
CA LEU A 657 -12.57 -22.56 7.96
C LEU A 657 -13.52 -21.61 7.21
N ASP A 658 -13.39 -20.32 7.43
CA ASP A 658 -14.06 -19.27 6.65
C ASP A 658 -13.27 -18.90 5.40
N GLU A 659 -13.96 -18.47 4.35
CA GLU A 659 -13.35 -17.82 3.19
C GLU A 659 -13.62 -16.32 3.24
N PHE A 660 -12.61 -15.51 2.97
CA PHE A 660 -12.72 -14.04 2.98
C PHE A 660 -12.79 -13.52 1.53
N ASP A 661 -13.93 -12.97 1.12
CA ASP A 661 -14.16 -12.51 -0.26
C ASP A 661 -13.52 -11.15 -0.60
N GLY A 662 -13.16 -10.35 0.41
CA GLY A 662 -12.60 -9.01 0.25
C GLY A 662 -13.58 -7.93 -0.17
N MET A 663 -14.89 -8.21 -0.17
CA MET A 663 -15.95 -7.32 -0.65
C MET A 663 -16.78 -6.70 0.48
N PHE A 664 -16.22 -6.66 1.70
CA PHE A 664 -16.93 -6.13 2.87
C PHE A 664 -17.14 -4.61 2.81
N GLU A 665 -18.16 -4.16 3.52
CA GLU A 665 -18.59 -2.76 3.59
C GLU A 665 -17.63 -1.92 4.44
N ILE A 666 -17.21 -0.75 3.92
CA ILE A 666 -16.52 0.30 4.71
C ILE A 666 -17.54 1.35 5.15
N LEU A 667 -18.44 1.71 4.24
CA LEU A 667 -19.68 2.45 4.52
C LEU A 667 -20.84 1.48 4.33
N PRO A 668 -21.92 1.58 5.12
CA PRO A 668 -23.03 0.65 5.04
C PRO A 668 -23.68 0.74 3.65
N MET A 669 -23.92 -0.41 3.03
CA MET A 669 -24.50 -0.48 1.68
C MET A 669 -26.03 -0.51 1.75
N PRO A 670 -26.72 -0.01 0.72
CA PRO A 670 -28.17 -0.14 0.66
C PRO A 670 -28.53 -1.61 0.45
N THR A 671 -29.65 -2.03 1.03
CA THR A 671 -30.24 -3.34 0.78
C THR A 671 -30.62 -3.42 -0.70
N LYS A 672 -30.06 -4.41 -1.41
CA LYS A 672 -30.36 -4.66 -2.83
C LYS A 672 -31.64 -5.46 -3.03
#